data_AF-A0A8D1JW36-F1
#
_entry.id   AF-A0A8D1JW36-F1
#
_cell.length_a   1.000
_cell.length_b   1.000
_cell.length_c   1.000
_cell.angle_alpha   90.00
_cell.angle_beta   90.00
_cell.angle_gamma   90.00
#
_symmetry.space_group_name_H-M   'P 1'
#
loop_
_entity.id
_entity.type
_entity.pdbx_description
1 polymer ?
#
loop_
_entity_poly.entity_id
_entity_poly.type
_entity_poly.pdbx_seq_one_letter_code
_entity_poly.pdbx_strand_id
1 'polypeptide(L)'
;MRLSDETLLEIAKRFRKEMEKGLGATTHPTASVKMLPTFVRSTPDGTEHGEFLALDLGGTNFRVLWVRVTDNGLQKVEMENQIYAIPEDIMRGSGTQLFDHIAECLANFMDKLQIKDKKLPLGFTFSFPCIQTKLDESFLVSWTKGFKSSGVEGKDVVTLIRKAIQRRGDFDIDIVAVVNDTVGTMMTCGYDDQNCEIGLIVGTGSNACYMEEMRHIDMVEGDEGRMCINMEWGAFGDDGALDDIRTEFDQEIDMGSLNPGKQLFEKMISGLYMGELVRLILVKMAKEELLFGGKLSPELLATGHFETKDVSDIEGEKDGIRKAREVLVRLGLDPTQEDCVATHRVCQIVSTRSASLCAATLAAVLRRIKENKGEERLRSTIGVDGSVYKKHPHFAKRLHKTLRRLVPDCDIRFLRSEDGSGKGAAMVTAVAYRLADQHRARQKTLEPLKLSREQLLEVKRRMKVEMERGLSKETHAIAPVKMLPTYVCATPDGTEKGDFLALDLGGTNFRVLLVRVRNGKRRGVEMHNKIYSIPQEVMHGTGDELFDHIVQCIADFLEYMGMKGVSLPLGFTFSFPCQQNSLDESILLKWTKGFKASGCEGEDVVTLLKEAIHRREEFDLDVVAVVNDTVGTMMTCGYEDPHCEVGLIVGTGSNACYMEEMRNVELVEGEEGRMCVNMEWGAFGDNGCLDDLRTEFDAAVDELSLNAGKQRFEKMISGMYLGEIVRNILIDFTKRGLLFRGRISERLKTRGIFETKFLSQIESFAKIMHETVKDLAPKCDVSFLESEDGSGKGAALITAVACRIREAGQR
;
A
#
# COMPACT_ATOMS: atom_id res chain seq x y z
N MET A 1 5.98 42.98 21.73
CA MET A 1 5.14 42.62 20.55
C MET A 1 5.88 42.52 19.21
N ARG A 2 7.07 43.10 19.00
CA ARG A 2 7.86 42.91 17.75
C ARG A 2 8.81 41.72 17.92
N LEU A 3 8.72 40.75 17.02
CA LEU A 3 9.53 39.51 17.06
C LEU A 3 10.67 39.60 16.04
N SER A 4 11.89 39.24 16.46
CA SER A 4 13.04 39.14 15.55
C SER A 4 13.02 37.83 14.78
N ASP A 5 13.84 37.73 13.73
CA ASP A 5 13.97 36.48 12.97
C ASP A 5 14.52 35.35 13.86
N GLU A 6 15.42 35.63 14.81
CA GLU A 6 15.90 34.60 15.74
C GLU A 6 14.75 34.06 16.60
N THR A 7 13.90 34.93 17.13
CA THR A 7 12.72 34.51 17.90
C THR A 7 11.75 33.69 17.04
N LEU A 8 11.51 34.09 15.79
CA LEU A 8 10.61 33.36 14.88
C LEU A 8 11.16 31.97 14.52
N LEU A 9 12.47 31.84 14.32
CA LEU A 9 13.12 30.55 14.08
C LEU A 9 13.05 29.64 15.31
N GLU A 10 13.17 30.20 16.52
CA GLU A 10 12.99 29.44 17.76
C GLU A 10 11.53 28.97 17.92
N ILE A 11 10.54 29.83 17.62
CA ILE A 11 9.13 29.43 17.60
C ILE A 11 8.89 28.31 16.58
N ALA A 12 9.47 28.40 15.38
CA ALA A 12 9.38 27.34 14.37
C ALA A 12 9.95 26.01 14.88
N LYS A 13 11.08 26.06 15.60
CA LYS A 13 11.71 24.88 16.22
C LYS A 13 10.85 24.28 17.33
N ARG A 14 10.24 25.11 18.19
CA ARG A 14 9.31 24.65 19.22
C ARG A 14 8.07 23.99 18.60
N PHE A 15 7.50 24.62 17.58
CA PHE A 15 6.33 24.08 16.88
C PHE A 15 6.63 22.75 16.20
N ARG A 16 7.81 22.60 15.58
CA ARG A 16 8.26 21.31 15.02
C ARG A 16 8.30 20.20 16.06
N LYS A 17 8.79 20.48 17.27
CA LYS A 17 8.78 19.48 18.36
C LYS A 17 7.37 19.10 18.77
N GLU A 18 6.45 20.06 18.81
CA GLU A 18 5.03 19.77 19.10
C GLU A 18 4.37 18.96 17.97
N MET A 19 4.76 19.14 16.71
CA MET A 19 4.33 18.27 15.60
C MET A 19 4.80 16.82 15.82
N GLU A 20 6.08 16.63 16.13
CA GLU A 20 6.65 15.30 16.42
C GLU A 20 5.95 14.65 17.63
N LYS A 21 5.71 15.42 18.69
CA LYS A 21 4.97 14.98 19.89
C LYS A 21 3.52 14.58 19.57
N GLY A 22 2.84 15.33 18.70
CA GLY A 22 1.47 15.05 18.29
C GLY A 22 1.33 13.82 17.40
N LEU A 23 2.36 13.49 16.61
CA LEU A 23 2.35 12.31 15.75
C LEU A 23 2.71 11.01 16.49
N GLY A 24 3.54 11.11 17.54
CA GLY A 24 4.01 9.94 18.29
C GLY A 24 2.94 9.32 19.20
N ALA A 25 2.75 8.00 19.13
CA ALA A 25 1.64 7.33 19.82
C ALA A 25 1.69 7.46 21.36
N THR A 26 2.90 7.45 21.92
CA THR A 26 3.11 7.57 23.38
C THR A 26 2.97 9.01 23.86
N THR A 27 3.25 9.99 23.00
CA THR A 27 3.27 11.41 23.35
C THR A 27 1.97 12.15 23.01
N HIS A 28 1.22 11.65 22.03
CA HIS A 28 -0.04 12.22 21.53
C HIS A 28 -1.06 12.58 22.64
N PRO A 29 -1.31 11.74 23.66
CA PRO A 29 -2.29 12.06 24.71
C PRO A 29 -2.03 13.37 25.45
N THR A 30 -0.76 13.80 25.53
CA THR A 30 -0.31 15.02 26.23
C THR A 30 0.17 16.13 25.30
N ALA A 31 0.07 15.94 23.98
CA ALA A 31 0.46 16.95 22.99
C ALA A 31 -0.54 18.11 22.97
N SER A 32 -0.03 19.34 22.86
CA SER A 32 -0.87 20.53 22.69
C SER A 32 -1.38 20.62 21.24
N VAL A 33 -0.47 20.45 20.28
CA VAL A 33 -0.75 20.30 18.85
C VAL A 33 -1.15 18.86 18.57
N LYS A 34 -2.41 18.64 18.18
CA LYS A 34 -3.00 17.29 18.15
C LYS A 34 -2.60 16.44 16.96
N MET A 35 -2.26 17.05 15.81
CA MET A 35 -1.82 16.31 14.62
C MET A 35 -2.80 15.17 14.24
N LEU A 36 -4.08 15.51 14.13
CA LEU A 36 -5.19 14.58 13.94
C LEU A 36 -5.18 13.95 12.53
N PRO A 37 -5.23 12.61 12.43
CA PRO A 37 -5.41 11.92 11.16
C PRO A 37 -6.76 12.26 10.51
N THR A 38 -6.74 12.58 9.21
CA THR A 38 -7.96 12.98 8.47
C THR A 38 -8.51 11.90 7.55
N PHE A 39 -7.78 10.80 7.37
CA PHE A 39 -8.07 9.73 6.40
C PHE A 39 -8.10 10.15 4.92
N VAL A 40 -7.72 11.40 4.61
CA VAL A 40 -7.50 11.86 3.24
C VAL A 40 -6.09 11.49 2.80
N ARG A 41 -5.96 10.47 1.94
CA ARG A 41 -4.65 9.88 1.55
C ARG A 41 -4.02 10.49 0.29
N SER A 42 -4.75 11.29 -0.48
CA SER A 42 -4.21 11.96 -1.66
C SER A 42 -4.98 13.25 -1.97
N THR A 43 -4.29 14.18 -2.63
CA THR A 43 -4.93 15.27 -3.36
C THR A 43 -5.67 14.74 -4.60
N PRO A 44 -6.58 15.53 -5.20
CA PRO A 44 -7.22 15.15 -6.46
C PRO A 44 -6.17 14.91 -7.55
N ASP A 45 -6.35 13.92 -8.42
CA ASP A 45 -5.41 13.63 -9.53
C ASP A 45 -6.00 13.91 -10.92
N GLY A 46 -7.22 14.43 -10.97
CA GLY A 46 -7.93 14.79 -12.19
C GLY A 46 -8.78 13.68 -12.76
N THR A 47 -8.79 12.48 -12.16
CA THR A 47 -9.68 11.36 -12.56
C THR A 47 -11.00 11.34 -11.79
N GLU A 48 -11.17 12.29 -10.86
CA GLU A 48 -12.42 12.50 -10.12
C GLU A 48 -13.56 12.92 -11.06
N HIS A 49 -14.72 12.29 -10.92
CA HIS A 49 -15.92 12.62 -11.68
C HIS A 49 -17.18 12.32 -10.85
N GLY A 50 -18.29 13.01 -11.16
CA GLY A 50 -19.58 12.79 -10.51
C GLY A 50 -20.28 14.07 -10.04
N GLU A 51 -21.41 13.88 -9.36
CA GLU A 51 -22.20 14.95 -8.73
C GLU A 51 -22.19 14.75 -7.22
N PHE A 52 -21.87 15.81 -6.47
CA PHE A 52 -21.64 15.74 -5.03
C PHE A 52 -22.32 16.90 -4.32
N LEU A 53 -22.86 16.64 -3.13
CA LEU A 53 -23.26 17.68 -2.19
C LEU A 53 -22.09 18.01 -1.26
N ALA A 54 -21.97 19.27 -0.88
CA ALA A 54 -21.04 19.67 0.16
C ALA A 54 -21.71 20.60 1.17
N LEU A 55 -21.41 20.38 2.45
CA LEU A 55 -21.80 21.23 3.56
C LEU A 55 -20.55 21.95 4.08
N ASP A 56 -20.67 23.22 4.44
CA ASP A 56 -19.57 24.00 5.00
C ASP A 56 -20.03 24.74 6.27
N LEU A 57 -19.57 24.22 7.41
CA LEU A 57 -19.90 24.71 8.74
C LEU A 57 -18.63 25.01 9.54
N GLY A 58 -18.37 26.30 9.75
CA GLY A 58 -17.25 26.74 10.57
C GLY A 58 -17.39 28.13 11.22
N GLY A 59 -18.40 28.92 10.82
CA GLY A 59 -18.67 30.26 11.35
C GLY A 59 -20.17 30.55 11.34
N THR A 60 -20.54 31.83 11.27
CA THR A 60 -21.94 32.27 11.24
C THR A 60 -22.64 32.03 9.90
N ASN A 61 -21.87 31.79 8.84
CA ASN A 61 -22.37 31.49 7.50
C ASN A 61 -22.23 29.99 7.24
N PHE A 62 -23.36 29.29 7.23
CA PHE A 62 -23.45 27.91 6.75
C PHE A 62 -23.59 27.92 5.22
N ARG A 63 -22.88 27.04 4.51
CA ARG A 63 -23.05 26.90 3.05
C ARG A 63 -23.44 25.49 2.68
N VAL A 64 -24.34 25.40 1.70
CA VAL A 64 -24.67 24.16 1.01
C VAL A 64 -24.26 24.34 -0.45
N LEU A 65 -23.55 23.36 -1.00
CA LEU A 65 -23.05 23.39 -2.36
C LEU A 65 -23.46 22.12 -3.10
N TRP A 66 -23.73 22.25 -4.39
CA TRP A 66 -23.83 21.14 -5.34
C TRP A 66 -22.71 21.29 -6.36
N VAL A 67 -21.82 20.31 -6.39
CA VAL A 67 -20.59 20.33 -7.17
C VAL A 67 -20.64 19.22 -8.20
N ARG A 68 -20.44 19.56 -9.48
CA ARG A 68 -20.37 18.61 -10.58
C ARG A 68 -18.97 18.63 -11.18
N VAL A 69 -18.35 17.45 -11.21
CA VAL A 69 -17.01 17.25 -11.76
C VAL A 69 -17.14 16.41 -13.02
N THR A 70 -16.83 16.99 -14.18
CA THR A 70 -16.96 16.32 -15.48
C THR A 70 -15.65 15.73 -15.98
N ASP A 71 -15.69 14.50 -16.49
CA ASP A 71 -14.56 13.77 -17.08
C ASP A 71 -14.30 14.13 -18.56
N ASN A 72 -14.37 15.42 -18.91
CA ASN A 72 -14.24 15.87 -20.31
C ASN A 72 -12.83 16.37 -20.67
N GLY A 73 -11.82 16.04 -19.87
CA GLY A 73 -10.42 16.46 -20.09
C GLY A 73 -10.15 17.96 -19.91
N LEU A 74 -11.17 18.77 -19.63
CA LEU A 74 -11.07 20.22 -19.42
C LEU A 74 -11.04 20.61 -17.93
N GLN A 75 -11.15 19.65 -17.00
CA GLN A 75 -11.15 19.86 -15.54
C GLN A 75 -12.09 21.00 -15.09
N LYS A 76 -13.28 21.10 -15.72
CA LYS A 76 -14.26 22.13 -15.36
C LYS A 76 -15.14 21.62 -14.23
N VAL A 77 -15.10 22.32 -13.10
CA VAL A 77 -16.00 22.09 -11.96
C VAL A 77 -17.16 23.07 -12.08
N GLU A 78 -18.39 22.57 -12.12
CA GLU A 78 -19.59 23.41 -12.03
C GLU A 78 -20.10 23.39 -10.59
N MET A 79 -20.46 24.57 -10.06
CA MET A 79 -20.86 24.72 -8.68
C MET A 79 -22.07 25.62 -8.54
N GLU A 80 -23.08 25.13 -7.83
CA GLU A 80 -24.18 25.93 -7.28
C GLU A 80 -24.01 25.99 -5.76
N ASN A 81 -24.24 27.14 -5.13
CA ASN A 81 -24.16 27.26 -3.68
C ASN A 81 -25.22 28.21 -3.10
N GLN A 82 -25.55 28.00 -1.84
CA GLN A 82 -26.41 28.88 -1.06
C GLN A 82 -25.86 29.06 0.35
N ILE A 83 -25.90 30.30 0.84
CA ILE A 83 -25.48 30.67 2.19
C ILE A 83 -26.73 30.79 3.07
N TYR A 84 -26.68 30.18 4.24
CA TYR A 84 -27.68 30.26 5.30
C TYR A 84 -27.05 30.86 6.55
N ALA A 85 -27.75 31.81 7.16
CA ALA A 85 -27.35 32.32 8.47
C ALA A 85 -27.65 31.28 9.56
N ILE A 86 -26.77 31.18 10.55
CA ILE A 86 -27.05 30.44 11.78
C ILE A 86 -27.26 31.46 12.91
N PRO A 87 -28.49 31.58 13.44
CA PRO A 87 -28.78 32.40 14.61
C PRO A 87 -27.92 32.02 15.82
N GLU A 88 -27.56 33.01 16.65
CA GLU A 88 -26.68 32.82 17.81
C GLU A 88 -27.28 31.89 18.86
N ASP A 89 -28.61 31.92 19.02
CA ASP A 89 -29.37 31.02 19.88
C ASP A 89 -29.31 29.55 19.41
N ILE A 90 -29.19 29.31 18.10
CA ILE A 90 -28.96 27.95 17.56
C ILE A 90 -27.51 27.52 17.78
N MET A 91 -26.54 28.42 17.54
CA MET A 91 -25.11 28.13 17.76
C MET A 91 -24.76 27.81 19.23
N ARG A 92 -25.58 28.30 20.17
CA ARG A 92 -25.41 28.07 21.62
C ARG A 92 -26.52 27.23 22.25
N GLY A 93 -27.44 26.71 21.44
CA GLY A 93 -28.58 25.92 21.88
C GLY A 93 -28.25 24.44 22.10
N SER A 94 -29.18 23.57 21.74
CA SER A 94 -28.94 22.11 21.73
C SER A 94 -28.36 21.63 20.40
N GLY A 95 -27.60 20.54 20.44
CA GLY A 95 -27.11 19.86 19.24
C GLY A 95 -28.26 19.44 18.32
N THR A 96 -29.37 18.97 18.88
CA THR A 96 -30.58 18.64 18.10
C THR A 96 -31.07 19.84 17.27
N GLN A 97 -31.21 21.02 17.88
CA GLN A 97 -31.62 22.24 17.16
C GLN A 97 -30.63 22.62 16.06
N LEU A 98 -29.32 22.56 16.34
CA LEU A 98 -28.29 22.86 15.33
C LEU A 98 -28.38 21.92 14.13
N PHE A 99 -28.48 20.61 14.36
CA PHE A 99 -28.50 19.63 13.27
C PHE A 99 -29.86 19.58 12.54
N ASP A 100 -30.97 19.89 13.22
CA ASP A 100 -32.27 20.07 12.56
C ASP A 100 -32.27 21.30 11.65
N HIS A 101 -31.66 22.42 12.07
CA HIS A 101 -31.46 23.61 11.23
C HIS A 101 -30.61 23.29 9.99
N ILE A 102 -29.52 22.53 10.16
CA ILE A 102 -28.68 22.08 9.03
C ILE A 102 -29.47 21.21 8.05
N ALA A 103 -30.26 20.26 8.56
CA ALA A 103 -31.11 19.40 7.73
C ALA A 103 -32.19 20.22 6.99
N GLU A 104 -32.74 21.25 7.61
CA GLU A 104 -33.69 22.17 6.97
C GLU A 104 -33.06 22.99 5.85
N CYS A 105 -31.89 23.59 6.08
CA CYS A 105 -31.15 24.31 5.05
C CYS A 105 -30.78 23.40 3.86
N LEU A 106 -30.39 22.15 4.13
CA LEU A 106 -30.10 21.17 3.09
C LEU A 106 -31.35 20.82 2.28
N ALA A 107 -32.49 20.54 2.95
CA ALA A 107 -33.74 20.26 2.28
C ALA A 107 -34.19 21.41 1.36
N ASN A 108 -34.13 22.66 1.87
CA ASN A 108 -34.48 23.85 1.12
C ASN A 108 -33.63 24.01 -0.15
N PHE A 109 -32.32 23.74 -0.03
CA PHE A 109 -31.40 23.79 -1.15
C PHE A 109 -31.74 22.71 -2.21
N MET A 110 -31.99 21.48 -1.75
CA MET A 110 -32.32 20.36 -2.64
C MET A 110 -33.67 20.55 -3.34
N ASP A 111 -34.67 21.13 -2.67
CA ASP A 111 -35.97 21.48 -3.26
C ASP A 111 -35.80 22.50 -4.39
N LYS A 112 -35.05 23.57 -4.12
CA LYS A 112 -34.83 24.67 -5.07
C LYS A 112 -34.15 24.18 -6.36
N LEU A 113 -33.26 23.20 -6.24
CA LEU A 113 -32.54 22.61 -7.37
C LEU A 113 -33.22 21.37 -7.95
N GLN A 114 -34.33 20.92 -7.37
CA GLN A 114 -35.07 19.71 -7.79
C GLN A 114 -34.20 18.45 -7.80
N ILE A 115 -33.41 18.25 -6.74
CA ILE A 115 -32.47 17.11 -6.61
C ILE A 115 -32.77 16.20 -5.42
N LYS A 116 -33.94 16.33 -4.76
CA LYS A 116 -34.33 15.46 -3.62
C LYS A 116 -34.45 13.99 -3.97
N ASP A 117 -34.80 13.66 -5.21
CA ASP A 117 -34.93 12.27 -5.67
C ASP A 117 -33.57 11.61 -5.95
N LYS A 118 -32.47 12.38 -5.94
CA LYS A 118 -31.11 11.89 -6.14
C LYS A 118 -30.45 11.59 -4.79
N LYS A 119 -30.01 10.35 -4.58
CA LYS A 119 -29.13 10.00 -3.47
C LYS A 119 -27.69 10.40 -3.78
N LEU A 120 -27.37 11.67 -3.60
CA LEU A 120 -26.04 12.22 -3.87
C LEU A 120 -25.07 11.96 -2.70
N PRO A 121 -23.80 11.62 -2.98
CA PRO A 121 -22.77 11.59 -1.95
C PRO A 121 -22.50 12.99 -1.40
N LEU A 122 -22.36 13.09 -0.09
CA LEU A 122 -22.22 14.34 0.65
C LEU A 122 -20.90 14.39 1.42
N GLY A 123 -20.13 15.45 1.16
CA GLY A 123 -18.95 15.81 1.94
C GLY A 123 -19.29 16.91 2.94
N PHE A 124 -18.87 16.77 4.19
CA PHE A 124 -19.15 17.74 5.23
C PHE A 124 -17.87 18.41 5.72
N THR A 125 -17.63 19.66 5.32
CA THR A 125 -16.66 20.52 5.98
C THR A 125 -17.19 20.93 7.35
N PHE A 126 -16.53 20.44 8.39
CA PHE A 126 -16.83 20.73 9.78
C PHE A 126 -15.56 21.26 10.48
N SER A 127 -15.46 22.58 10.61
CA SER A 127 -14.23 23.28 11.02
C SER A 127 -13.99 23.25 12.53
N PHE A 128 -13.97 22.07 13.14
CA PHE A 128 -13.74 21.88 14.57
C PHE A 128 -12.81 20.68 14.80
N PRO A 129 -12.08 20.64 15.92
CA PRO A 129 -11.21 19.52 16.23
C PRO A 129 -12.05 18.25 16.40
N CYS A 130 -11.80 17.25 15.56
CA CYS A 130 -12.53 15.99 15.57
C CYS A 130 -11.57 14.80 15.53
N ILE A 131 -11.89 13.77 16.30
CA ILE A 131 -11.22 12.47 16.20
C ILE A 131 -11.94 11.67 15.11
N GLN A 132 -11.18 11.13 14.16
CA GLN A 132 -11.69 10.28 13.10
C GLN A 132 -11.01 8.91 13.18
N THR A 133 -11.76 7.86 12.85
CA THR A 133 -11.32 6.46 12.71
C THR A 133 -11.42 6.00 11.25
N LYS A 134 -12.19 6.73 10.45
CA LYS A 134 -12.38 6.60 9.00
C LYS A 134 -13.04 7.89 8.49
N LEU A 135 -13.14 8.02 7.17
CA LEU A 135 -13.55 9.27 6.52
C LEU A 135 -15.00 9.69 6.81
N ASP A 136 -15.91 8.73 7.01
CA ASP A 136 -17.34 8.93 7.26
C ASP A 136 -17.72 8.93 8.77
N GLU A 137 -16.74 9.12 9.66
CA GLU A 137 -16.94 9.27 11.10
C GLU A 137 -16.15 10.48 11.60
N SER A 138 -16.75 11.25 12.51
CA SER A 138 -16.09 12.44 13.07
C SER A 138 -16.65 12.79 14.45
N PHE A 139 -15.86 12.50 15.48
CA PHE A 139 -16.23 12.74 16.88
C PHE A 139 -15.72 14.11 17.32
N LEU A 140 -16.62 15.04 17.60
CA LEU A 140 -16.25 16.39 18.06
C LEU A 140 -15.47 16.30 19.38
N VAL A 141 -14.24 16.81 19.42
CA VAL A 141 -13.43 16.85 20.65
C VAL A 141 -13.93 17.96 21.56
N SER A 142 -14.01 19.17 21.02
CA SER A 142 -14.47 20.35 21.74
C SER A 142 -14.90 21.43 20.77
N TRP A 143 -15.86 22.26 21.20
CA TRP A 143 -16.22 23.45 20.44
C TRP A 143 -15.12 24.51 20.52
N THR A 144 -14.97 25.24 19.41
CA THR A 144 -14.09 26.41 19.29
C THR A 144 -14.86 27.58 18.67
N LYS A 145 -14.23 28.77 18.63
CA LYS A 145 -14.81 30.00 18.07
C LYS A 145 -16.08 30.41 18.82
N GLY A 146 -17.22 30.57 18.13
CA GLY A 146 -18.48 31.05 18.70
C GLY A 146 -19.53 29.97 19.01
N PHE A 147 -19.23 28.69 18.77
CA PHE A 147 -20.18 27.59 18.97
C PHE A 147 -20.11 27.03 20.39
N LYS A 148 -21.25 26.59 20.92
CA LYS A 148 -21.35 25.93 22.24
C LYS A 148 -22.57 25.01 22.34
N SER A 149 -23.04 24.42 21.23
CA SER A 149 -24.25 23.60 21.23
C SER A 149 -24.08 22.35 22.11
N SER A 150 -24.99 22.19 23.07
CA SER A 150 -24.94 21.10 24.05
C SER A 150 -25.22 19.72 23.44
N GLY A 151 -24.60 18.67 23.97
CA GLY A 151 -24.85 17.29 23.52
C GLY A 151 -24.19 16.89 22.20
N VAL A 152 -23.19 17.65 21.74
CA VAL A 152 -22.41 17.36 20.51
C VAL A 152 -20.98 16.90 20.81
N GLU A 153 -20.31 17.48 21.81
CA GLU A 153 -18.95 17.08 22.19
C GLU A 153 -18.93 15.59 22.61
N GLY A 154 -17.93 14.85 22.12
CA GLY A 154 -17.79 13.40 22.26
C GLY A 154 -18.77 12.57 21.42
N LYS A 155 -19.60 13.19 20.56
CA LYS A 155 -20.52 12.49 19.66
C LYS A 155 -20.04 12.58 18.21
N ASP A 156 -20.38 11.54 17.45
CA ASP A 156 -20.17 11.53 16.00
C ASP A 156 -21.17 12.47 15.30
N VAL A 157 -20.65 13.51 14.65
CA VAL A 157 -21.46 14.52 13.96
C VAL A 157 -22.17 13.96 12.73
N VAL A 158 -21.63 12.90 12.11
CA VAL A 158 -22.29 12.21 10.99
C VAL A 158 -23.57 11.55 11.47
N THR A 159 -23.51 10.82 12.59
CA THR A 159 -24.68 10.24 13.24
C THR A 159 -25.71 11.31 13.62
N LEU A 160 -25.28 12.48 14.10
CA LEU A 160 -26.20 13.56 14.47
C LEU A 160 -26.94 14.16 13.27
N ILE A 161 -26.25 14.39 12.14
CA ILE A 161 -26.90 14.82 10.88
C ILE A 161 -27.84 13.74 10.35
N ARG A 162 -27.40 12.47 10.31
CA ARG A 162 -28.24 11.36 9.85
C ARG A 162 -29.53 11.27 10.65
N LYS A 163 -29.47 11.45 11.98
CA LYS A 163 -30.66 11.49 12.84
C LYS A 163 -31.57 12.69 12.55
N ALA A 164 -31.01 13.87 12.26
CA ALA A 164 -31.80 15.05 11.91
C ALA A 164 -32.55 14.86 10.58
N ILE A 165 -31.87 14.31 9.57
CA ILE A 165 -32.47 13.99 8.27
C ILE A 165 -33.55 12.91 8.41
N GLN A 166 -33.30 11.87 9.20
CA GLN A 166 -34.29 10.84 9.51
C GLN A 166 -35.53 11.39 10.25
N ARG A 167 -35.35 12.30 11.21
CA ARG A 167 -36.48 12.98 11.87
C ARG A 167 -37.34 13.77 10.89
N ARG A 168 -36.71 14.34 9.86
CA ARG A 168 -37.38 15.13 8.83
C ARG A 168 -38.11 14.26 7.80
N GLY A 169 -37.45 13.23 7.28
CA GLY A 169 -38.07 12.15 6.47
C GLY A 169 -38.42 12.49 5.02
N ASP A 170 -38.01 13.65 4.48
CA ASP A 170 -38.36 14.12 3.13
C ASP A 170 -37.24 13.98 2.07
N PHE A 171 -36.04 13.52 2.44
CA PHE A 171 -34.95 13.17 1.52
C PHE A 171 -33.94 12.21 2.17
N ASP A 172 -33.06 11.62 1.36
CA ASP A 172 -31.97 10.73 1.80
C ASP A 172 -30.63 11.20 1.21
N ILE A 173 -29.54 11.03 1.95
CA ILE A 173 -28.17 11.39 1.53
C ILE A 173 -27.18 10.30 1.93
N ASP A 174 -26.07 10.23 1.21
CA ASP A 174 -24.95 9.38 1.58
C ASP A 174 -23.78 10.24 2.08
N ILE A 175 -23.64 10.41 3.40
CA ILE A 175 -22.48 11.13 3.97
C ILE A 175 -21.27 10.21 3.88
N VAL A 176 -20.34 10.55 2.99
CA VAL A 176 -19.14 9.73 2.71
C VAL A 176 -17.86 10.32 3.28
N ALA A 177 -17.87 11.61 3.65
CA ALA A 177 -16.70 12.27 4.18
C ALA A 177 -17.04 13.41 5.15
N VAL A 178 -16.29 13.51 6.25
CA VAL A 178 -16.19 14.72 7.07
C VAL A 178 -14.76 15.22 7.05
N VAL A 179 -14.57 16.51 6.80
CA VAL A 179 -13.25 17.12 6.69
C VAL A 179 -13.17 18.45 7.42
N ASN A 180 -11.97 18.82 7.85
CA ASN A 180 -11.70 20.17 8.35
C ASN A 180 -11.61 21.16 7.18
N ASP A 181 -11.85 22.46 7.42
CA ASP A 181 -11.75 23.50 6.39
C ASP A 181 -10.34 23.68 5.83
N THR A 182 -9.30 23.43 6.64
CA THR A 182 -7.91 23.36 6.16
C THR A 182 -7.76 22.29 5.09
N VAL A 183 -8.27 21.08 5.34
CA VAL A 183 -8.25 19.94 4.40
C VAL A 183 -9.05 20.28 3.15
N GLY A 184 -10.25 20.83 3.30
CA GLY A 184 -11.06 21.31 2.17
C GLY A 184 -10.32 22.36 1.33
N THR A 185 -9.64 23.30 1.97
CA THR A 185 -8.84 24.32 1.27
C THR A 185 -7.66 23.70 0.52
N MET A 186 -6.92 22.77 1.14
CA MET A 186 -5.83 22.04 0.50
C MET A 186 -6.32 21.27 -0.73
N MET A 187 -7.48 20.61 -0.63
CA MET A 187 -8.06 19.79 -1.70
C MET A 187 -8.62 20.63 -2.84
N THR A 188 -9.20 21.79 -2.51
CA THR A 188 -9.65 22.78 -3.50
C THR A 188 -8.49 23.29 -4.34
N CYS A 189 -7.42 23.70 -3.67
CA CYS A 189 -6.22 24.21 -4.34
C CYS A 189 -5.40 23.09 -5.00
N GLY A 190 -5.42 21.88 -4.46
CA GLY A 190 -4.77 20.69 -5.00
C GLY A 190 -5.38 20.20 -6.31
N TYR A 191 -6.67 20.46 -6.52
CA TYR A 191 -7.31 20.25 -7.82
C TYR A 191 -6.68 21.13 -8.91
N ASP A 192 -6.44 22.42 -8.61
CA ASP A 192 -5.91 23.39 -9.56
C ASP A 192 -4.36 23.35 -9.65
N ASP A 193 -3.66 22.88 -8.61
CA ASP A 193 -2.20 22.75 -8.55
C ASP A 193 -1.78 21.50 -7.76
N GLN A 194 -1.28 20.50 -8.49
CA GLN A 194 -0.83 19.21 -7.95
C GLN A 194 0.36 19.31 -6.97
N ASN A 195 0.99 20.48 -6.83
CA ASN A 195 2.03 20.71 -5.82
C ASN A 195 1.46 21.16 -4.46
N CYS A 196 0.13 21.27 -4.32
CA CYS A 196 -0.50 21.72 -3.09
C CYS A 196 -0.42 20.64 -2.00
N GLU A 197 0.38 20.90 -0.95
CA GLU A 197 0.59 19.95 0.15
C GLU A 197 0.25 20.54 1.52
N ILE A 198 -0.19 21.80 1.57
CA ILE A 198 -0.58 22.51 2.79
C ILE A 198 -1.90 23.24 2.55
N GLY A 199 -2.84 23.08 3.48
CA GLY A 199 -4.06 23.89 3.58
C GLY A 199 -3.94 24.84 4.77
N LEU A 200 -4.20 26.13 4.56
CA LEU A 200 -4.06 27.17 5.57
C LEU A 200 -5.36 27.96 5.71
N ILE A 201 -5.81 28.10 6.95
CA ILE A 201 -6.92 28.98 7.32
C ILE A 201 -6.41 30.12 8.20
N VAL A 202 -6.68 31.37 7.79
CA VAL A 202 -6.52 32.56 8.63
C VAL A 202 -7.77 33.45 8.49
N GLY A 203 -8.82 33.09 9.24
CA GLY A 203 -10.13 33.71 9.22
C GLY A 203 -10.61 34.05 10.64
N THR A 204 -11.82 33.62 11.00
CA THR A 204 -12.31 33.73 12.39
C THR A 204 -11.38 33.03 13.36
N GLY A 205 -10.98 31.80 13.03
CA GLY A 205 -9.89 31.06 13.67
C GLY A 205 -8.65 30.98 12.77
N SER A 206 -7.63 30.25 13.22
CA SER A 206 -6.48 29.90 12.40
C SER A 206 -6.06 28.47 12.61
N ASN A 207 -5.91 27.73 11.52
CA ASN A 207 -5.46 26.34 11.52
C ASN A 207 -4.66 26.02 10.24
N ALA A 208 -3.93 24.91 10.24
CA ALA A 208 -3.32 24.35 9.04
C ALA A 208 -3.40 22.83 9.01
N CYS A 209 -3.34 22.27 7.80
CA CYS A 209 -3.13 20.85 7.55
C CYS A 209 -2.01 20.65 6.52
N TYR A 210 -1.40 19.46 6.47
CA TYR A 210 -0.44 19.12 5.44
C TYR A 210 -0.40 17.61 5.15
N MET A 211 0.22 17.19 4.04
CA MET A 211 0.46 15.78 3.72
C MET A 211 1.70 15.24 4.46
N GLU A 212 1.51 14.28 5.36
CA GLU A 212 2.56 13.57 6.09
C GLU A 212 2.74 12.14 5.56
N GLU A 213 3.93 11.56 5.72
CA GLU A 213 4.21 10.18 5.37
C GLU A 213 3.59 9.22 6.39
N MET A 214 2.92 8.15 5.93
CA MET A 214 2.22 7.19 6.80
C MET A 214 3.14 6.58 7.87
N ARG A 215 4.38 6.27 7.50
CA ARG A 215 5.42 5.77 8.42
C ARG A 215 5.76 6.68 9.62
N HIS A 216 5.29 7.93 9.63
CA HIS A 216 5.49 8.87 10.74
C HIS A 216 4.21 9.11 11.56
N ILE A 217 3.11 8.41 11.26
CA ILE A 217 1.80 8.60 11.90
C ILE A 217 1.52 7.37 12.77
N ASP A 218 2.14 7.30 13.95
CA ASP A 218 2.05 6.14 14.84
C ASP A 218 0.62 5.79 15.27
N MET A 219 -0.29 6.77 15.22
CA MET A 219 -1.71 6.63 15.59
C MET A 219 -2.55 5.90 14.53
N VAL A 220 -2.00 5.61 13.35
CA VAL A 220 -2.71 4.93 12.25
C VAL A 220 -1.87 3.75 11.78
N GLU A 221 -2.49 2.58 11.66
CA GLU A 221 -1.80 1.40 11.15
C GLU A 221 -1.48 1.53 9.64
N GLY A 222 -0.26 1.11 9.29
CA GLY A 222 0.28 1.10 7.93
C GLY A 222 1.38 2.15 7.71
N ASP A 223 2.33 1.82 6.84
CA ASP A 223 3.50 2.63 6.52
C ASP A 223 3.51 3.13 5.05
N GLU A 224 2.58 2.64 4.23
CA GLU A 224 2.50 2.95 2.81
C GLU A 224 1.77 4.26 2.48
N GLY A 225 2.46 5.13 1.73
CA GLY A 225 1.89 6.34 1.16
C GLY A 225 1.82 7.50 2.18
N ARG A 226 0.84 8.38 1.98
CA ARG A 226 0.71 9.63 2.74
C ARG A 226 -0.71 9.81 3.28
N MET A 227 -0.86 10.63 4.31
CA MET A 227 -2.15 11.08 4.81
C MET A 227 -2.09 12.55 5.18
N CYS A 228 -3.17 13.28 4.91
CA CYS A 228 -3.31 14.63 5.39
C CYS A 228 -3.49 14.64 6.92
N ILE A 229 -2.71 15.46 7.60
CA ILE A 229 -2.80 15.68 9.04
C ILE A 229 -3.40 17.05 9.29
N ASN A 230 -4.48 17.09 10.06
CA ASN A 230 -5.02 18.33 10.61
C ASN A 230 -4.25 18.68 11.88
N MET A 231 -3.51 19.78 11.88
CA MET A 231 -2.59 20.08 12.97
C MET A 231 -3.30 20.49 14.26
N GLU A 232 -4.45 21.17 14.13
CA GLU A 232 -5.09 21.92 15.22
C GLU A 232 -4.08 22.84 15.92
N TRP A 233 -3.33 23.61 15.13
CA TRP A 233 -2.20 24.38 15.63
C TRP A 233 -2.59 25.54 16.55
N GLY A 234 -3.89 25.82 16.67
CA GLY A 234 -4.40 26.92 17.46
C GLY A 234 -4.11 26.75 18.95
N ALA A 235 -4.03 25.48 19.39
CA ALA A 235 -3.68 25.06 20.74
C ALA A 235 -2.17 25.09 21.05
N PHE A 236 -1.32 25.49 20.09
CA PHE A 236 0.12 25.57 20.33
C PHE A 236 0.40 26.54 21.51
N GLY A 237 1.15 26.07 22.50
CA GLY A 237 1.47 26.84 23.70
C GLY A 237 0.42 26.77 24.81
N ASP A 238 -0.68 26.02 24.65
CA ASP A 238 -1.65 25.74 25.72
C ASP A 238 -1.02 25.03 26.94
N ASP A 239 0.17 24.46 26.77
CA ASP A 239 1.00 23.83 27.81
C ASP A 239 2.07 24.77 28.40
N GLY A 240 2.05 26.07 28.04
CA GLY A 240 2.98 27.09 28.50
C GLY A 240 4.20 27.29 27.60
N ALA A 241 4.34 26.54 26.49
CA ALA A 241 5.51 26.62 25.61
C ALA A 241 5.74 27.98 24.93
N LEU A 242 4.75 28.89 24.98
CA LEU A 242 4.79 30.24 24.40
C LEU A 242 4.65 31.36 25.44
N ASP A 243 4.70 31.07 26.74
CA ASP A 243 4.47 32.09 27.77
C ASP A 243 5.52 33.22 27.76
N ASP A 244 6.72 32.96 27.25
CA ASP A 244 7.79 33.95 27.08
C ASP A 244 7.52 34.98 25.98
N ILE A 245 6.64 34.67 25.02
CA ILE A 245 6.27 35.59 23.92
C ILE A 245 4.88 36.21 24.10
N ARG A 246 4.06 35.64 24.98
CA ARG A 246 2.73 36.17 25.33
C ARG A 246 2.87 37.42 26.18
N THR A 247 2.03 38.41 25.89
CA THR A 247 1.98 39.68 26.61
C THR A 247 0.80 39.71 27.58
N GLU A 248 0.77 40.71 28.45
CA GLU A 248 -0.38 40.97 29.34
C GLU A 248 -1.70 41.10 28.56
N PHE A 249 -1.68 41.65 27.34
CA PHE A 249 -2.86 41.77 26.49
C PHE A 249 -3.35 40.41 25.99
N ASP A 250 -2.42 39.49 25.71
CA ASP A 250 -2.74 38.11 25.29
C ASP A 250 -3.27 37.28 26.46
N GLN A 251 -2.92 37.64 27.70
CA GLN A 251 -3.43 37.02 28.92
C GLN A 251 -4.83 37.58 29.26
N GLU A 252 -5.04 38.89 29.13
CA GLU A 252 -6.34 39.52 29.37
C GLU A 252 -7.41 39.05 28.39
N ILE A 253 -7.09 38.98 27.09
CA ILE A 253 -8.03 38.45 26.09
C ILE A 253 -8.35 36.97 26.31
N ASP A 254 -7.39 36.18 26.82
CA ASP A 254 -7.58 34.77 27.12
C ASP A 254 -8.52 34.58 28.32
N MET A 255 -8.32 35.34 29.40
CA MET A 255 -9.19 35.32 30.58
C MET A 255 -10.64 35.71 30.26
N GLY A 256 -10.83 36.65 29.33
CA GLY A 256 -12.15 37.11 28.91
C GLY A 256 -12.83 36.28 27.81
N SER A 257 -12.19 35.23 27.29
CA SER A 257 -12.74 34.44 26.18
C SER A 257 -13.70 33.32 26.63
N LEU A 258 -14.39 32.70 25.67
CA LEU A 258 -15.27 31.55 25.91
C LEU A 258 -14.51 30.26 26.31
N ASN A 259 -13.19 30.26 26.19
CA ASN A 259 -12.29 29.13 26.39
C ASN A 259 -10.94 29.57 27.00
N PRO A 260 -10.91 30.06 28.26
CA PRO A 260 -9.68 30.48 28.91
C PRO A 260 -8.65 29.34 29.01
N GLY A 261 -7.37 29.65 28.81
CA GLY A 261 -6.27 28.70 28.83
C GLY A 261 -6.24 27.74 27.63
N LYS A 262 -7.01 28.04 26.58
CA LYS A 262 -7.09 27.23 25.35
C LYS A 262 -6.93 28.08 24.11
N GLN A 263 -6.44 27.46 23.04
CA GLN A 263 -6.27 28.10 21.73
C GLN A 263 -5.36 29.34 21.79
N LEU A 264 -4.32 29.31 22.64
CA LEU A 264 -3.52 30.48 22.96
C LEU A 264 -2.79 31.05 21.74
N PHE A 265 -2.31 30.19 20.85
CA PHE A 265 -1.67 30.62 19.60
C PHE A 265 -2.67 31.23 18.61
N GLU A 266 -3.85 30.63 18.48
CA GLU A 266 -4.93 31.17 17.64
C GLU A 266 -5.38 32.57 18.10
N LYS A 267 -5.41 32.81 19.42
CA LYS A 267 -5.74 34.12 20.02
C LYS A 267 -4.75 35.23 19.66
N MET A 268 -3.51 34.88 19.36
CA MET A 268 -2.49 35.84 18.90
C MET A 268 -2.52 36.11 17.40
N ILE A 269 -3.33 35.37 16.62
CA ILE A 269 -3.28 35.39 15.15
C ILE A 269 -4.61 35.79 14.52
N SER A 270 -5.69 35.12 14.90
CA SER A 270 -6.91 35.05 14.10
C SER A 270 -7.83 36.27 14.22
N GLY A 271 -8.78 36.37 13.30
CA GLY A 271 -9.64 37.52 13.13
C GLY A 271 -10.70 37.69 14.21
N LEU A 272 -10.98 36.68 15.03
CA LEU A 272 -11.87 36.84 16.19
C LEU A 272 -11.22 37.71 17.29
N TYR A 273 -9.89 37.71 17.39
CA TYR A 273 -9.17 38.28 18.53
C TYR A 273 -8.33 39.52 18.18
N MET A 274 -7.97 39.70 16.91
CA MET A 274 -7.07 40.78 16.48
C MET A 274 -7.59 42.19 16.82
N GLY A 275 -8.88 42.46 16.57
CA GLY A 275 -9.49 43.75 16.93
C GLY A 275 -9.53 44.00 18.45
N GLU A 276 -9.88 42.97 19.22
CA GLU A 276 -9.94 43.08 20.68
C GLU A 276 -8.56 43.28 21.31
N LEU A 277 -7.51 42.64 20.76
CA LEU A 277 -6.13 42.91 21.16
C LEU A 277 -5.74 44.38 20.95
N VAL A 278 -6.14 44.98 19.82
CA VAL A 278 -5.92 46.41 19.58
C VAL A 278 -6.69 47.25 20.60
N ARG A 279 -7.96 46.95 20.86
CA ARG A 279 -8.78 47.66 21.84
C ARG A 279 -8.13 47.68 23.23
N LEU A 280 -7.67 46.53 23.71
CA LEU A 280 -7.03 46.40 25.03
C LEU A 280 -5.75 47.26 25.13
N ILE A 281 -4.94 47.31 24.07
CA ILE A 281 -3.77 48.18 24.00
C ILE A 281 -4.19 49.66 24.07
N LEU A 282 -5.22 50.06 23.31
CA LEU A 282 -5.73 51.43 23.32
C LEU A 282 -6.29 51.82 24.70
N VAL A 283 -7.02 50.92 25.37
CA VAL A 283 -7.51 51.12 26.74
C VAL A 283 -6.36 51.34 27.71
N LYS A 284 -5.31 50.52 27.64
CA LYS A 284 -4.14 50.67 28.52
C LYS A 284 -3.41 51.99 28.26
N MET A 285 -3.15 52.31 26.99
CA MET A 285 -2.49 53.57 26.61
C MET A 285 -3.32 54.80 27.03
N ALA A 286 -4.65 54.73 26.95
CA ALA A 286 -5.52 55.78 27.46
C ALA A 286 -5.47 55.90 28.99
N LYS A 287 -5.49 54.78 29.73
CA LYS A 287 -5.32 54.77 31.20
C LYS A 287 -4.01 55.40 31.66
N GLU A 288 -2.95 55.25 30.86
CA GLU A 288 -1.63 55.82 31.10
C GLU A 288 -1.47 57.25 30.53
N GLU A 289 -2.57 57.89 30.10
CA GLU A 289 -2.62 59.24 29.52
C GLU A 289 -1.77 59.42 28.25
N LEU A 290 -1.39 58.32 27.58
CA LEU A 290 -0.60 58.33 26.35
C LEU A 290 -1.45 58.57 25.09
N LEU A 291 -2.77 58.34 25.17
CA LEU A 291 -3.73 58.57 24.10
C LEU A 291 -4.98 59.27 24.62
N PHE A 292 -5.67 59.97 23.72
CA PHE A 292 -6.99 60.56 23.92
C PHE A 292 -7.08 61.50 25.14
N GLY A 293 -5.95 62.09 25.56
CA GLY A 293 -5.86 62.91 26.78
C GLY A 293 -6.33 62.20 28.05
N GLY A 294 -6.16 60.86 28.13
CA GLY A 294 -6.60 60.07 29.28
C GLY A 294 -8.07 59.62 29.25
N LYS A 295 -8.84 60.00 28.21
CA LYS A 295 -10.28 59.74 28.16
C LYS A 295 -10.57 58.27 27.86
N LEU A 296 -11.42 57.66 28.71
CA LEU A 296 -12.00 56.33 28.52
C LEU A 296 -13.50 56.47 28.30
N SER A 297 -13.97 56.19 27.08
CA SER A 297 -15.41 56.12 26.78
C SER A 297 -15.99 54.74 27.13
N PRO A 298 -17.30 54.65 27.44
CA PRO A 298 -17.97 53.36 27.63
C PRO A 298 -17.80 52.42 26.43
N GLU A 299 -17.84 52.95 25.20
CA GLU A 299 -17.70 52.17 23.98
C GLU A 299 -16.28 51.63 23.79
N LEU A 300 -15.24 52.38 24.19
CA LEU A 300 -13.85 51.89 24.17
C LEU A 300 -13.64 50.78 25.21
N LEU A 301 -14.32 50.87 26.36
CA LEU A 301 -14.24 49.86 27.43
C LEU A 301 -15.02 48.58 27.11
N ALA A 302 -16.03 48.65 26.26
CA ALA A 302 -16.86 47.52 25.86
C ALA A 302 -16.11 46.55 24.93
N THR A 303 -16.04 45.27 25.33
CA THR A 303 -15.46 44.17 24.55
C THR A 303 -16.13 44.04 23.18
N GLY A 304 -15.33 43.85 22.13
CA GLY A 304 -15.82 43.59 20.77
C GLY A 304 -16.24 44.82 19.98
N HIS A 305 -16.20 46.04 20.55
CA HIS A 305 -16.57 47.27 19.83
C HIS A 305 -15.48 47.79 18.85
N PHE A 306 -14.30 47.18 18.87
CA PHE A 306 -13.24 47.38 17.88
C PHE A 306 -13.00 46.05 17.15
N GLU A 307 -13.48 45.96 15.91
CA GLU A 307 -13.44 44.71 15.14
C GLU A 307 -12.14 44.57 14.35
N THR A 308 -11.79 43.35 13.95
CA THR A 308 -10.67 43.12 13.00
C THR A 308 -10.91 43.78 11.64
N LYS A 309 -12.17 44.05 11.29
CA LYS A 309 -12.50 44.88 10.12
C LYS A 309 -11.95 46.30 10.29
N ASP A 310 -12.08 46.90 11.47
CA ASP A 310 -11.54 48.23 11.74
C ASP A 310 -10.01 48.25 11.61
N VAL A 311 -9.31 47.21 12.09
CA VAL A 311 -7.85 47.03 11.87
C VAL A 311 -7.52 47.08 10.38
N SER A 312 -8.30 46.35 9.56
CA SER A 312 -8.08 46.27 8.11
C SER A 312 -8.35 47.59 7.40
N ASP A 313 -9.42 48.29 7.80
CA ASP A 313 -9.81 49.60 7.24
C ASP A 313 -8.79 50.68 7.63
N ILE A 314 -8.30 50.66 8.87
CA ILE A 314 -7.26 51.55 9.37
C ILE A 314 -5.94 51.32 8.65
N GLU A 315 -5.55 50.09 8.37
CA GLU A 315 -4.33 49.81 7.61
C GLU A 315 -4.49 49.98 6.08
N GLY A 316 -5.60 50.54 5.60
CA GLY A 316 -5.83 50.81 4.18
C GLY A 316 -4.88 51.86 3.59
N GLU A 317 -4.38 51.61 2.37
CA GLU A 317 -3.31 52.40 1.75
C GLU A 317 -3.63 53.88 1.47
N LYS A 318 -4.90 54.23 1.23
CA LYS A 318 -5.30 55.58 0.80
C LYS A 318 -5.90 56.45 1.91
N ASP A 319 -6.55 55.83 2.88
CA ASP A 319 -7.44 56.51 3.83
C ASP A 319 -7.24 56.07 5.29
N GLY A 320 -6.17 55.34 5.59
CA GLY A 320 -6.01 54.67 6.89
C GLY A 320 -6.14 55.58 8.11
N ILE A 321 -5.54 56.76 8.08
CA ILE A 321 -5.63 57.75 9.17
C ILE A 321 -7.05 58.34 9.29
N ARG A 322 -7.72 58.58 8.16
CA ARG A 322 -9.12 59.03 8.15
C ARG A 322 -10.04 57.95 8.73
N LYS A 323 -9.81 56.69 8.39
CA LYS A 323 -10.54 55.54 8.93
C LYS A 323 -10.29 55.36 10.42
N ALA A 324 -9.06 55.56 10.89
CA ALA A 324 -8.76 55.58 12.32
C ALA A 324 -9.58 56.65 13.04
N ARG A 325 -9.67 57.86 12.48
CA ARG A 325 -10.51 58.93 13.03
C ARG A 325 -11.99 58.53 13.11
N GLU A 326 -12.55 57.97 12.03
CA GLU A 326 -13.94 57.52 11.99
C GLU A 326 -14.26 56.46 13.05
N VAL A 327 -13.37 55.46 13.20
CA VAL A 327 -13.51 54.40 14.19
C VAL A 327 -13.41 54.95 15.61
N LEU A 328 -12.42 55.80 15.89
CA LEU A 328 -12.23 56.39 17.21
C LEU A 328 -13.38 57.32 17.62
N VAL A 329 -13.93 58.10 16.68
CA VAL A 329 -15.14 58.91 16.90
C VAL A 329 -16.35 58.03 17.18
N ARG A 330 -16.52 56.92 16.44
CA ARG A 330 -17.59 55.93 16.70
C ARG A 330 -17.50 55.33 18.10
N LEU A 331 -16.29 55.25 18.66
CA LEU A 331 -16.03 54.85 20.04
C LEU A 331 -16.24 55.97 21.07
N GLY A 332 -16.85 57.12 20.73
CA GLY A 332 -17.16 58.18 21.69
C GLY A 332 -15.94 59.03 22.12
N LEU A 333 -14.85 58.96 21.35
CA LEU A 333 -13.63 59.74 21.56
C LEU A 333 -13.60 60.97 20.65
N ASP A 334 -12.80 61.96 21.01
CA ASP A 334 -12.47 63.11 20.15
C ASP A 334 -10.98 63.05 19.80
N PRO A 335 -10.59 62.22 18.81
CA PRO A 335 -9.20 61.88 18.57
C PRO A 335 -8.43 63.02 17.88
N THR A 336 -7.22 63.28 18.36
CA THR A 336 -6.24 64.12 17.67
C THR A 336 -5.66 63.41 16.44
N GLN A 337 -4.92 64.14 15.61
CA GLN A 337 -4.19 63.52 14.50
C GLN A 337 -3.14 62.52 15.00
N GLU A 338 -2.47 62.83 16.12
CA GLU A 338 -1.47 61.95 16.74
C GLU A 338 -2.11 60.66 17.26
N ASP A 339 -3.31 60.74 17.87
CA ASP A 339 -4.08 59.58 18.30
C ASP A 339 -4.41 58.63 17.14
N CYS A 340 -4.77 59.20 15.98
CA CYS A 340 -5.06 58.43 14.78
C CYS A 340 -3.80 57.73 14.23
N VAL A 341 -2.66 58.43 14.22
CA VAL A 341 -1.36 57.87 13.79
C VAL A 341 -0.90 56.77 14.75
N ALA A 342 -1.04 56.97 16.06
CA ALA A 342 -0.70 55.99 17.07
C ALA A 342 -1.60 54.74 16.97
N THR A 343 -2.92 54.92 16.82
CA THR A 343 -3.88 53.83 16.63
C THR A 343 -3.56 53.02 15.37
N HIS A 344 -3.25 53.70 14.27
CA HIS A 344 -2.77 53.07 13.05
C HIS A 344 -1.49 52.26 13.29
N ARG A 345 -0.55 52.80 14.06
CA ARG A 345 0.70 52.12 14.40
C ARG A 345 0.48 50.88 15.27
N VAL A 346 -0.45 50.92 16.23
CA VAL A 346 -0.84 49.76 17.04
C VAL A 346 -1.42 48.66 16.14
N CYS A 347 -2.35 49.00 15.25
CA CYS A 347 -2.92 48.07 14.27
C CYS A 347 -1.81 47.36 13.48
N GLN A 348 -0.88 48.13 12.90
CA GLN A 348 0.26 47.59 12.15
C GLN A 348 1.11 46.62 12.97
N ILE A 349 1.38 46.91 14.24
CA ILE A 349 2.20 46.05 15.09
C ILE A 349 1.48 44.73 15.38
N VAL A 350 0.20 44.78 15.75
CA VAL A 350 -0.62 43.60 16.07
C VAL A 350 -0.77 42.69 14.85
N SER A 351 -1.17 43.24 13.70
CA SER A 351 -1.37 42.44 12.47
C SER A 351 -0.05 41.92 11.90
N THR A 352 1.06 42.66 12.03
CA THR A 352 2.40 42.17 11.64
C THR A 352 2.86 41.03 12.54
N ARG A 353 2.62 41.10 13.86
CA ARG A 353 2.91 40.01 14.79
C ARG A 353 2.15 38.75 14.38
N SER A 354 0.85 38.87 14.12
CA SER A 354 0.00 37.75 13.67
C SER A 354 0.56 37.10 12.39
N ALA A 355 0.89 37.89 11.36
CA ALA A 355 1.46 37.38 10.12
C ALA A 355 2.82 36.69 10.32
N SER A 356 3.67 37.23 11.20
CA SER A 356 4.98 36.64 11.50
C SER A 356 4.90 35.34 12.29
N LEU A 357 3.98 35.23 13.25
CA LEU A 357 3.74 33.98 13.99
C LEU A 357 3.24 32.87 13.07
N CYS A 358 2.28 33.18 12.19
CA CYS A 358 1.80 32.25 11.18
C CYS A 358 2.92 31.82 10.21
N ALA A 359 3.83 32.74 9.83
CA ALA A 359 4.99 32.39 9.02
C ALA A 359 5.96 31.42 9.75
N ALA A 360 6.17 31.61 11.06
CA ALA A 360 7.07 30.75 11.83
C ALA A 360 6.57 29.29 11.90
N THR A 361 5.28 29.07 12.12
CA THR A 361 4.73 27.70 12.15
C THR A 361 4.69 27.06 10.76
N LEU A 362 4.36 27.82 9.70
CA LEU A 362 4.47 27.33 8.32
C LEU A 362 5.92 26.98 7.94
N ALA A 363 6.90 27.72 8.43
CA ALA A 363 8.32 27.41 8.19
C ALA A 363 8.70 26.03 8.76
N ALA A 364 8.15 25.65 9.93
CA ALA A 364 8.35 24.33 10.50
C ALA A 364 7.73 23.23 9.63
N VAL A 365 6.49 23.43 9.15
CA VAL A 365 5.79 22.49 8.27
C VAL A 365 6.54 22.27 6.96
N LEU A 366 7.01 23.35 6.33
CA LEU A 366 7.80 23.25 5.09
C LEU A 366 9.12 22.53 5.29
N ARG A 367 9.82 22.77 6.40
CA ARG A 367 11.04 22.02 6.75
C ARG A 367 10.76 20.54 6.93
N ARG A 368 9.65 20.19 7.60
CA ARG A 368 9.21 18.80 7.76
C ARG A 368 8.95 18.12 6.41
N ILE A 369 8.19 18.76 5.52
CA ILE A 369 7.91 18.22 4.18
C ILE A 369 9.20 18.04 3.36
N LYS A 370 10.09 19.04 3.40
CA LYS A 370 11.38 18.99 2.71
C LYS A 370 12.21 17.78 3.16
N GLU A 371 12.30 17.56 4.47
CA GLU A 371 13.04 16.44 5.05
C GLU A 371 12.41 15.09 4.73
N ASN A 372 11.08 14.98 4.76
CA ASN A 372 10.37 13.77 4.35
C ASN A 372 10.70 13.35 2.92
N LYS A 373 10.82 14.32 2.01
CA LYS A 373 11.19 14.09 0.61
C LYS A 373 12.69 13.88 0.38
N GLY A 374 13.53 14.22 1.35
CA GLY A 374 14.99 14.15 1.22
C GLY A 374 15.55 15.11 0.16
N GLU A 375 14.85 16.21 -0.13
CA GLU A 375 15.23 17.17 -1.18
C GLU A 375 16.08 18.33 -0.61
N GLU A 376 17.07 18.82 -1.38
CA GLU A 376 17.85 20.01 -0.99
C GLU A 376 17.06 21.31 -1.10
N ARG A 377 16.12 21.38 -2.04
CA ARG A 377 15.18 22.50 -2.24
C ARG A 377 13.78 21.95 -2.41
N LEU A 378 12.83 22.53 -1.68
CA LEU A 378 11.43 22.12 -1.76
C LEU A 378 10.64 23.07 -2.68
N ARG A 379 9.89 22.52 -3.63
CA ARG A 379 8.81 23.25 -4.32
C ARG A 379 7.47 22.77 -3.78
N SER A 380 6.64 23.70 -3.30
CA SER A 380 5.32 23.37 -2.75
C SER A 380 4.33 24.52 -2.90
N THR A 381 3.04 24.19 -2.92
CA THR A 381 1.94 25.15 -2.95
C THR A 381 1.18 25.10 -1.61
N ILE A 382 0.86 26.28 -1.07
CA ILE A 382 0.00 26.46 0.09
C ILE A 382 -1.35 26.98 -0.39
N GLY A 383 -2.39 26.16 -0.24
CA GLY A 383 -3.78 26.58 -0.43
C GLY A 383 -4.23 27.41 0.77
N VAL A 384 -4.77 28.62 0.53
CA VAL A 384 -5.13 29.55 1.61
C VAL A 384 -6.58 30.02 1.49
N ASP A 385 -7.27 30.02 2.62
CA ASP A 385 -8.56 30.69 2.83
C ASP A 385 -8.59 31.43 4.18
N GLY A 386 -9.62 32.23 4.40
CA GLY A 386 -9.87 32.98 5.62
C GLY A 386 -10.01 34.48 5.38
N SER A 387 -10.92 35.10 6.12
CA SER A 387 -11.27 36.52 5.98
C SER A 387 -10.11 37.46 6.24
N VAL A 388 -9.24 37.18 7.23
CA VAL A 388 -8.07 38.03 7.54
C VAL A 388 -7.09 38.01 6.37
N TYR A 389 -6.72 36.83 5.88
CA TYR A 389 -5.81 36.70 4.75
C TYR A 389 -6.36 37.34 3.47
N LYS A 390 -7.67 37.17 3.21
CA LYS A 390 -8.31 37.68 1.99
C LYS A 390 -8.58 39.18 1.99
N LYS A 391 -8.96 39.76 3.14
CA LYS A 391 -9.49 41.13 3.24
C LYS A 391 -8.51 42.14 3.84
N HIS A 392 -7.57 41.72 4.69
CA HIS A 392 -6.61 42.64 5.29
C HIS A 392 -5.57 43.09 4.24
N PRO A 393 -5.35 44.40 4.02
CA PRO A 393 -4.58 44.92 2.88
C PRO A 393 -3.10 44.48 2.86
N HIS A 394 -2.52 44.22 4.04
CA HIS A 394 -1.10 43.93 4.17
C HIS A 394 -0.75 42.53 4.70
N PHE A 395 -1.74 41.74 5.13
CA PHE A 395 -1.47 40.51 5.88
C PHE A 395 -0.75 39.47 5.03
N ALA A 396 -1.32 39.13 3.87
CA ALA A 396 -0.74 38.16 2.94
C ALA A 396 0.69 38.55 2.53
N LYS A 397 0.91 39.82 2.18
CA LYS A 397 2.24 40.34 1.78
C LYS A 397 3.27 40.18 2.91
N ARG A 398 2.89 40.47 4.16
CA ARG A 398 3.76 40.32 5.34
C ARG A 398 4.06 38.85 5.61
N LEU A 399 3.03 37.99 5.61
CA LEU A 399 3.18 36.54 5.77
C LEU A 399 4.16 35.96 4.74
N HIS A 400 3.95 36.25 3.46
CA HIS A 400 4.78 35.73 2.38
C HIS A 400 6.23 36.21 2.49
N LYS A 401 6.43 37.49 2.81
CA LYS A 401 7.77 38.07 2.95
C LYS A 401 8.52 37.45 4.12
N THR A 402 7.87 37.29 5.27
CA THR A 402 8.48 36.66 6.44
C THR A 402 8.77 35.18 6.18
N LEU A 403 7.82 34.42 5.61
CA LEU A 403 8.00 33.00 5.35
C LEU A 403 9.20 32.74 4.42
N ARG A 404 9.28 33.44 3.28
CA ARG A 404 10.41 33.29 2.34
C ARG A 404 11.76 33.62 2.97
N ARG A 405 11.79 34.49 3.99
CA ARG A 405 13.02 34.81 4.74
C ARG A 405 13.40 33.69 5.71
N LEU A 406 12.43 33.02 6.32
CA LEU A 406 12.66 31.93 7.29
C LEU A 406 13.02 30.59 6.62
N VAL A 407 12.60 30.38 5.37
CA VAL A 407 12.87 29.18 4.55
C VAL A 407 13.36 29.55 3.14
N PRO A 408 14.59 30.08 2.99
CA PRO A 408 15.11 30.55 1.70
C PRO A 408 15.38 29.43 0.68
N ASP A 409 15.39 28.18 1.15
CA ASP A 409 15.57 26.93 0.44
C ASP A 409 14.25 26.33 -0.10
N CYS A 410 13.13 27.02 0.08
CA CYS A 410 11.80 26.57 -0.36
C CYS A 410 11.18 27.55 -1.37
N ASP A 411 10.80 27.05 -2.54
CA ASP A 411 10.10 27.78 -3.60
C ASP A 411 8.58 27.63 -3.42
N ILE A 412 7.98 28.60 -2.71
CA ILE A 412 6.59 28.53 -2.24
C ILE A 412 5.63 29.36 -3.09
N ARG A 413 4.59 28.70 -3.60
CA ARG A 413 3.41 29.34 -4.21
C ARG A 413 2.28 29.40 -3.20
N PHE A 414 1.60 30.54 -3.11
CA PHE A 414 0.36 30.68 -2.35
C PHE A 414 -0.81 30.72 -3.33
N LEU A 415 -1.75 29.80 -3.20
CA LEU A 415 -2.95 29.74 -4.02
C LEU A 415 -4.17 30.07 -3.16
N ARG A 416 -4.96 31.04 -3.58
CA ARG A 416 -6.18 31.43 -2.87
C ARG A 416 -7.31 30.50 -3.30
N SER A 417 -8.03 29.93 -2.34
CA SER A 417 -9.30 29.26 -2.62
C SER A 417 -10.37 30.33 -2.82
N GLU A 418 -10.87 30.53 -4.04
CA GLU A 418 -11.93 31.51 -4.30
C GLU A 418 -13.31 30.94 -3.90
N ASP A 419 -13.55 29.65 -4.17
CA ASP A 419 -14.84 28.98 -3.91
C ASP A 419 -14.98 28.40 -2.49
N GLY A 420 -13.93 28.49 -1.67
CA GLY A 420 -13.89 28.06 -0.27
C GLY A 420 -13.74 26.55 -0.08
N SER A 421 -13.77 26.12 1.19
CA SER A 421 -13.62 24.72 1.63
C SER A 421 -14.72 23.78 1.12
N GLY A 422 -15.88 24.31 0.72
CA GLY A 422 -16.99 23.52 0.15
C GLY A 422 -16.64 22.76 -1.13
N LYS A 423 -15.90 23.39 -2.08
CA LYS A 423 -15.35 22.70 -3.27
C LYS A 423 -14.46 21.54 -2.84
N GLY A 424 -13.63 21.77 -1.83
CA GLY A 424 -12.71 20.81 -1.24
C GLY A 424 -13.38 19.58 -0.66
N ALA A 425 -14.46 19.76 0.10
CA ALA A 425 -15.24 18.64 0.63
C ALA A 425 -15.83 17.77 -0.48
N ALA A 426 -16.33 18.40 -1.55
CA ALA A 426 -16.77 17.67 -2.74
C ALA A 426 -15.61 16.94 -3.42
N MET A 427 -14.42 17.53 -3.51
CA MET A 427 -13.24 16.85 -4.06
C MET A 427 -12.79 15.67 -3.19
N VAL A 428 -12.82 15.78 -1.87
CA VAL A 428 -12.53 14.64 -0.97
C VAL A 428 -13.55 13.53 -1.16
N THR A 429 -14.82 13.89 -1.25
CA THR A 429 -15.94 12.98 -1.55
C THR A 429 -15.70 12.27 -2.88
N ALA A 430 -15.28 12.99 -3.91
CA ALA A 430 -14.97 12.43 -5.23
C ALA A 430 -13.76 11.49 -5.19
N VAL A 431 -12.69 11.87 -4.48
CA VAL A 431 -11.50 11.02 -4.27
C VAL A 431 -11.88 9.74 -3.51
N ALA A 432 -12.65 9.85 -2.44
CA ALA A 432 -13.10 8.70 -1.65
C ALA A 432 -13.95 7.74 -2.48
N TYR A 433 -14.90 8.28 -3.24
CA TYR A 433 -15.75 7.50 -4.13
C TYR A 433 -14.92 6.80 -5.22
N ARG A 434 -13.98 7.52 -5.84
CA ARG A 434 -13.02 6.96 -6.81
C ARG A 434 -12.21 5.81 -6.22
N LEU A 435 -11.59 6.01 -5.05
CA LEU A 435 -10.75 4.97 -4.43
C LEU A 435 -11.56 3.72 -4.06
N ALA A 436 -12.79 3.90 -3.60
CA ALA A 436 -13.71 2.79 -3.33
C ALA A 436 -14.06 2.02 -4.59
N ASP A 437 -14.35 2.72 -5.70
CA ASP A 437 -14.66 2.08 -6.98
C ASP A 437 -13.43 1.37 -7.57
N GLN A 438 -12.25 2.00 -7.53
CA GLN A 438 -10.99 1.36 -7.93
C GLN A 438 -10.68 0.12 -7.10
N HIS A 439 -10.90 0.17 -5.78
CA HIS A 439 -10.71 -1.00 -4.92
C HIS A 439 -11.68 -2.13 -5.29
N ARG A 440 -12.96 -1.82 -5.51
CA ARG A 440 -13.97 -2.80 -5.96
C ARG A 440 -13.58 -3.40 -7.32
N ALA A 441 -13.09 -2.60 -8.25
CA ALA A 441 -12.64 -3.04 -9.57
C ALA A 441 -11.43 -3.98 -9.49
N ARG A 442 -10.45 -3.67 -8.62
CA ARG A 442 -9.31 -4.57 -8.35
C ARG A 442 -9.78 -5.88 -7.74
N GLN A 443 -10.58 -5.83 -6.67
CA GLN A 443 -11.09 -7.04 -6.01
C GLN A 443 -11.89 -7.92 -6.96
N LYS A 444 -12.77 -7.35 -7.79
CA LYS A 444 -13.52 -8.11 -8.80
C LYS A 444 -12.62 -8.89 -9.76
N THR A 445 -11.44 -8.37 -10.07
CA THR A 445 -10.46 -9.02 -10.97
C THR A 445 -9.66 -10.10 -10.24
N LEU A 446 -9.41 -9.93 -8.94
CA LEU A 446 -8.68 -10.90 -8.11
C LEU A 446 -9.57 -12.02 -7.57
N GLU A 447 -10.88 -11.80 -7.46
CA GLU A 447 -11.81 -12.75 -6.87
C GLU A 447 -11.80 -14.14 -7.53
N PRO A 448 -11.72 -14.28 -8.87
CA PRO A 448 -11.63 -15.58 -9.52
C PRO A 448 -10.39 -16.41 -9.14
N LEU A 449 -9.31 -15.78 -8.65
CA LEU A 449 -8.10 -16.48 -8.19
C LEU A 449 -8.28 -17.11 -6.80
N LYS A 450 -9.32 -16.72 -6.05
CA LYS A 450 -9.63 -17.31 -4.74
C LYS A 450 -10.48 -18.56 -4.93
N LEU A 451 -9.87 -19.72 -4.69
CA LEU A 451 -10.58 -20.99 -4.73
C LEU A 451 -11.28 -21.28 -3.40
N SER A 452 -12.58 -21.55 -3.47
CA SER A 452 -13.34 -22.05 -2.33
C SER A 452 -12.96 -23.49 -2.00
N ARG A 453 -13.25 -23.92 -0.76
CA ARG A 453 -13.05 -25.30 -0.32
C ARG A 453 -13.75 -26.33 -1.23
N GLU A 454 -14.94 -26.00 -1.73
CA GLU A 454 -15.69 -26.87 -2.64
C GLU A 454 -14.98 -27.04 -3.99
N GLN A 455 -14.47 -25.93 -4.56
CA GLN A 455 -13.68 -25.98 -5.78
C GLN A 455 -12.38 -26.78 -5.58
N LEU A 456 -11.70 -26.65 -4.45
CA LEU A 456 -10.50 -27.43 -4.14
C LEU A 456 -10.79 -28.94 -4.01
N LEU A 457 -11.91 -29.31 -3.41
CA LEU A 457 -12.35 -30.72 -3.34
C LEU A 457 -12.69 -31.27 -4.73
N GLU A 458 -13.25 -30.45 -5.60
CA GLU A 458 -13.52 -30.82 -6.99
C GLU A 458 -12.23 -30.99 -7.80
N VAL A 459 -11.24 -30.09 -7.63
CA VAL A 459 -9.89 -30.25 -8.21
C VAL A 459 -9.26 -31.57 -7.77
N LYS A 460 -9.31 -31.88 -6.46
CA LYS A 460 -8.84 -33.15 -5.91
C LYS A 460 -9.53 -34.35 -6.55
N ARG A 461 -10.85 -34.30 -6.73
CA ARG A 461 -11.64 -35.36 -7.37
C ARG A 461 -11.24 -35.55 -8.83
N ARG A 462 -11.09 -34.45 -9.59
CA ARG A 462 -10.67 -34.48 -11.00
C ARG A 462 -9.25 -35.02 -11.17
N MET A 463 -8.31 -34.63 -10.31
CA MET A 463 -6.95 -35.19 -10.30
C MET A 463 -7.00 -36.72 -10.10
N LYS A 464 -7.78 -37.20 -9.12
CA LYS A 464 -7.93 -38.65 -8.88
C LYS A 464 -8.39 -39.41 -10.13
N VAL A 465 -9.38 -38.88 -10.85
CA VAL A 465 -9.87 -39.49 -12.10
C VAL A 465 -8.76 -39.54 -13.16
N GLU A 466 -7.96 -38.48 -13.30
CA GLU A 466 -6.87 -38.48 -14.28
C GLU A 466 -5.71 -39.41 -13.87
N MET A 467 -5.47 -39.61 -12.57
CA MET A 467 -4.53 -40.63 -12.08
C MET A 467 -4.99 -42.04 -12.47
N GLU A 468 -6.26 -42.39 -12.22
CA GLU A 468 -6.84 -43.69 -12.59
C GLU A 468 -6.73 -43.92 -14.12
N ARG A 469 -6.96 -42.88 -14.92
CA ARG A 469 -6.82 -42.95 -16.39
C ARG A 469 -5.37 -43.12 -16.86
N GLY A 470 -4.42 -42.51 -16.17
CA GLY A 470 -3.00 -42.61 -16.49
C GLY A 470 -2.43 -43.99 -16.19
N LEU A 471 -2.90 -44.63 -15.12
CA LEU A 471 -2.47 -45.97 -14.70
C LEU A 471 -3.07 -47.09 -15.57
N SER A 472 -4.29 -46.91 -16.07
CA SER A 472 -4.95 -47.94 -16.88
C SER A 472 -4.38 -48.03 -18.29
N LYS A 473 -4.11 -49.26 -18.73
CA LYS A 473 -3.57 -49.57 -20.06
C LYS A 473 -4.50 -49.13 -21.20
N GLU A 474 -5.81 -49.16 -20.98
CA GLU A 474 -6.81 -48.77 -21.98
C GLU A 474 -6.83 -47.25 -22.23
N THR A 475 -6.62 -46.45 -21.18
CA THR A 475 -6.78 -44.99 -21.24
C THR A 475 -5.46 -44.21 -21.23
N HIS A 476 -4.35 -44.85 -20.89
CA HIS A 476 -3.03 -44.21 -20.72
C HIS A 476 -2.61 -43.33 -21.92
N ALA A 477 -2.83 -43.82 -23.14
CA ALA A 477 -2.43 -43.12 -24.37
C ALA A 477 -3.02 -41.70 -24.47
N ILE A 478 -4.28 -41.54 -24.04
CA ILE A 478 -5.02 -40.25 -24.09
C ILE A 478 -5.06 -39.52 -22.75
N ALA A 479 -4.57 -40.11 -21.66
CA ALA A 479 -4.52 -39.48 -20.36
C ALA A 479 -3.53 -38.30 -20.36
N PRO A 480 -3.93 -37.11 -19.87
CA PRO A 480 -3.02 -35.98 -19.70
C PRO A 480 -2.00 -36.22 -18.59
N VAL A 481 -2.44 -36.76 -17.44
CA VAL A 481 -1.56 -37.19 -16.35
C VAL A 481 -1.06 -38.60 -16.68
N LYS A 482 0.24 -38.75 -16.93
CA LYS A 482 0.78 -39.95 -17.58
C LYS A 482 1.03 -41.12 -16.62
N MET A 483 1.29 -40.86 -15.35
CA MET A 483 1.49 -41.92 -14.35
C MET A 483 2.56 -42.94 -14.81
N LEU A 484 3.74 -42.42 -15.15
CA LEU A 484 4.85 -43.15 -15.75
C LEU A 484 5.52 -44.07 -14.72
N PRO A 485 5.63 -45.38 -15.00
CA PRO A 485 6.37 -46.33 -14.17
C PRO A 485 7.86 -45.96 -14.10
N THR A 486 8.45 -45.99 -12.89
CA THR A 486 9.87 -45.60 -12.70
C THR A 486 10.80 -46.79 -12.46
N TYR A 487 10.23 -48.00 -12.30
CA TYR A 487 10.94 -49.23 -11.94
C TYR A 487 11.68 -49.17 -10.58
N VAL A 488 11.40 -48.16 -9.76
CA VAL A 488 11.83 -48.10 -8.36
C VAL A 488 10.79 -48.79 -7.49
N CYS A 489 11.07 -50.02 -7.05
CA CYS A 489 10.07 -50.86 -6.36
C CYS A 489 10.12 -50.82 -4.81
N ALA A 490 11.10 -50.11 -4.23
CA ALA A 490 11.24 -49.99 -2.78
C ALA A 490 11.95 -48.69 -2.40
N THR A 491 11.57 -48.13 -1.24
CA THR A 491 12.30 -47.05 -0.57
C THR A 491 13.56 -47.58 0.12
N PRO A 492 14.51 -46.72 0.52
CA PRO A 492 15.71 -47.18 1.21
C PRO A 492 15.38 -47.89 2.53
N ASP A 493 15.99 -49.05 2.78
CA ASP A 493 15.80 -49.85 4.00
C ASP A 493 16.96 -49.68 5.00
N GLY A 494 18.00 -48.94 4.59
CA GLY A 494 19.20 -48.67 5.37
C GLY A 494 20.27 -49.76 5.26
N THR A 495 20.11 -50.74 4.37
CA THR A 495 21.14 -51.72 4.04
C THR A 495 22.10 -51.23 2.94
N GLU A 496 21.76 -50.12 2.27
CA GLU A 496 22.52 -49.53 1.18
C GLU A 496 23.94 -49.14 1.62
N LYS A 497 24.92 -49.37 0.75
CA LYS A 497 26.33 -49.00 0.95
C LYS A 497 27.05 -48.90 -0.38
N GLY A 498 28.04 -48.02 -0.48
CA GLY A 498 28.87 -47.88 -1.68
C GLY A 498 29.24 -46.43 -1.96
N ASP A 499 29.99 -46.25 -3.05
CA ASP A 499 30.35 -44.95 -3.61
C ASP A 499 29.67 -44.85 -4.98
N PHE A 500 28.90 -43.79 -5.17
CA PHE A 500 28.03 -43.61 -6.33
C PHE A 500 28.25 -42.25 -6.96
N LEU A 501 28.24 -42.19 -8.29
CA LEU A 501 28.09 -40.93 -8.99
C LEU A 501 26.61 -40.62 -9.17
N ALA A 502 26.25 -39.35 -9.08
CA ALA A 502 24.94 -38.90 -9.50
C ALA A 502 25.03 -37.67 -10.40
N LEU A 503 24.16 -37.61 -11.41
CA LEU A 503 23.97 -36.44 -12.26
C LEU A 503 22.61 -35.83 -11.94
N ASP A 504 22.52 -34.50 -11.90
CA ASP A 504 21.26 -33.79 -11.67
C ASP A 504 21.04 -32.73 -12.74
N LEU A 505 20.15 -33.06 -13.67
CA LEU A 505 19.78 -32.24 -14.82
C LEU A 505 18.27 -31.97 -14.85
N GLY A 506 17.88 -30.76 -14.49
CA GLY A 506 16.47 -30.32 -14.57
C GLY A 506 16.25 -28.83 -14.82
N GLY A 507 17.32 -28.05 -14.98
CA GLY A 507 17.29 -26.61 -15.21
C GLY A 507 18.62 -26.10 -15.75
N THR A 508 18.91 -24.81 -15.60
CA THR A 508 20.16 -24.19 -16.08
C THR A 508 21.40 -24.59 -15.26
N ASN A 509 21.20 -25.04 -14.02
CA ASN A 509 22.25 -25.54 -13.14
C ASN A 509 22.27 -27.07 -13.21
N PHE A 510 23.29 -27.61 -13.88
CA PHE A 510 23.61 -29.03 -13.88
C PHE A 510 24.53 -29.36 -12.70
N ARG A 511 24.34 -30.50 -12.04
CA ARG A 511 25.23 -30.92 -10.94
C ARG A 511 25.79 -32.31 -11.20
N VAL A 512 27.06 -32.47 -10.87
CA VAL A 512 27.71 -33.79 -10.76
C VAL A 512 28.03 -34.01 -9.28
N LEU A 513 27.68 -35.18 -8.76
CA LEU A 513 27.80 -35.53 -7.35
C LEU A 513 28.55 -36.84 -7.17
N LEU A 514 29.35 -36.91 -6.11
CA LEU A 514 29.85 -38.15 -5.51
C LEU A 514 29.12 -38.36 -4.18
N VAL A 515 28.41 -39.48 -4.06
CA VAL A 515 27.62 -39.83 -2.88
C VAL A 515 28.19 -41.11 -2.28
N ARG A 516 28.63 -41.03 -1.03
CA ARG A 516 29.20 -42.15 -0.29
C ARG A 516 28.22 -42.58 0.80
N VAL A 517 27.61 -43.74 0.60
CA VAL A 517 26.67 -44.34 1.55
C VAL A 517 27.43 -45.33 2.41
N ARG A 518 27.37 -45.17 3.74
CA ARG A 518 28.09 -46.03 4.70
C ARG A 518 27.10 -46.73 5.63
N ASN A 519 27.28 -48.04 5.78
CA ASN A 519 26.49 -48.88 6.67
C ASN A 519 27.30 -49.18 7.95
N GLY A 520 26.95 -48.54 9.07
CA GLY A 520 27.65 -48.64 10.36
C GLY A 520 26.84 -48.07 11.54
N LYS A 521 27.40 -48.11 12.78
CA LYS A 521 26.72 -47.65 14.03
C LYS A 521 26.24 -46.18 14.00
N ARG A 522 26.74 -45.38 13.05
CA ARG A 522 26.17 -44.07 12.67
C ARG A 522 25.87 -44.17 11.18
N ARG A 523 24.59 -44.27 10.80
CA ARG A 523 24.15 -44.08 9.41
C ARG A 523 24.65 -42.71 8.96
N GLY A 524 25.23 -42.62 7.77
CA GLY A 524 25.78 -41.38 7.26
C GLY A 524 25.95 -41.42 5.75
N VAL A 525 25.53 -40.35 5.10
CA VAL A 525 25.76 -40.09 3.68
C VAL A 525 26.73 -38.92 3.59
N GLU A 526 27.88 -39.14 2.96
CA GLU A 526 28.84 -38.07 2.65
C GLU A 526 28.66 -37.68 1.18
N MET A 527 28.49 -36.39 0.90
CA MET A 527 28.25 -35.88 -0.45
C MET A 527 29.26 -34.81 -0.83
N HIS A 528 29.77 -34.92 -2.05
CA HIS A 528 30.54 -33.88 -2.73
C HIS A 528 29.82 -33.55 -4.03
N ASN A 529 29.69 -32.27 -4.37
CA ASN A 529 29.07 -31.88 -5.63
C ASN A 529 29.77 -30.67 -6.25
N LYS A 530 29.60 -30.52 -7.57
CA LYS A 530 30.00 -29.33 -8.31
C LYS A 530 28.88 -28.94 -9.26
N ILE A 531 28.60 -27.64 -9.30
CA ILE A 531 27.56 -27.05 -10.15
C ILE A 531 28.20 -26.54 -11.44
N TYR A 532 27.56 -26.84 -12.55
CA TYR A 532 27.94 -26.44 -13.89
C TYR A 532 26.78 -25.69 -14.55
N SER A 533 27.08 -24.59 -15.23
CA SER A 533 26.10 -23.90 -16.05
C SER A 533 25.99 -24.59 -17.41
N ILE A 534 24.77 -24.74 -17.92
CA ILE A 534 24.54 -25.12 -19.32
C ILE A 534 24.22 -23.84 -20.12
N PRO A 535 25.06 -23.46 -21.10
CA PRO A 535 24.79 -22.31 -21.96
C PRO A 535 23.47 -22.48 -22.73
N GLN A 536 22.72 -21.38 -22.97
CA GLN A 536 21.46 -21.45 -23.72
C GLN A 536 21.65 -22.03 -25.13
N GLU A 537 22.76 -21.69 -25.78
CA GLU A 537 23.14 -22.21 -27.09
C GLU A 537 23.31 -23.73 -27.09
N VAL A 538 23.75 -24.33 -25.97
CA VAL A 538 23.80 -25.80 -25.79
C VAL A 538 22.41 -26.35 -25.49
N MET A 539 21.61 -25.68 -24.66
CA MET A 539 20.23 -26.11 -24.35
C MET A 539 19.31 -26.13 -25.60
N HIS A 540 19.61 -25.31 -26.60
CA HIS A 540 18.87 -25.18 -27.86
C HIS A 540 19.62 -25.74 -29.07
N GLY A 541 20.80 -26.33 -28.85
CA GLY A 541 21.64 -26.91 -29.89
C GLY A 541 21.22 -28.33 -30.29
N THR A 542 22.20 -29.18 -30.57
CA THR A 542 21.99 -30.60 -30.86
C THR A 542 22.10 -31.47 -29.61
N GLY A 543 21.54 -32.67 -29.65
CA GLY A 543 21.70 -33.66 -28.59
C GLY A 543 23.16 -33.99 -28.32
N ASP A 544 23.97 -34.16 -29.38
CA ASP A 544 25.40 -34.39 -29.24
C ASP A 544 26.10 -33.28 -28.47
N GLU A 545 25.85 -32.00 -28.80
CA GLU A 545 26.43 -30.86 -28.08
C GLU A 545 26.03 -30.83 -26.59
N LEU A 546 24.77 -31.16 -26.29
CA LEU A 546 24.28 -31.20 -24.91
C LEU A 546 24.95 -32.31 -24.10
N PHE A 547 24.97 -33.53 -24.64
CA PHE A 547 25.54 -34.68 -23.92
C PHE A 547 27.07 -34.62 -23.88
N ASP A 548 27.74 -34.07 -24.90
CA ASP A 548 29.18 -33.81 -24.87
C ASP A 548 29.53 -32.79 -23.76
N HIS A 549 28.70 -31.74 -23.59
CA HIS A 549 28.87 -30.78 -22.48
C HIS A 549 28.65 -31.44 -21.11
N ILE A 550 27.65 -32.32 -20.98
CA ILE A 550 27.42 -33.09 -19.74
C ILE A 550 28.65 -33.95 -19.42
N VAL A 551 29.15 -34.69 -20.40
CA VAL A 551 30.36 -35.51 -20.26
C VAL A 551 31.57 -34.64 -19.94
N GLN A 552 31.70 -33.45 -20.54
CA GLN A 552 32.71 -32.43 -20.19
C GLN A 552 32.73 -32.12 -18.70
N CYS A 553 31.56 -31.84 -18.14
CA CYS A 553 31.37 -31.55 -16.72
C CYS A 553 31.72 -32.76 -15.84
N ILE A 554 31.35 -33.98 -16.26
CA ILE A 554 31.66 -35.21 -15.51
C ILE A 554 33.18 -35.42 -15.39
N ALA A 555 33.94 -35.30 -16.49
CA ALA A 555 35.40 -35.48 -16.40
C ALA A 555 36.07 -34.43 -15.52
N ASP A 556 35.65 -33.17 -15.65
CA ASP A 556 36.16 -32.09 -14.80
C ASP A 556 35.85 -32.37 -13.32
N PHE A 557 34.68 -32.92 -13.00
CA PHE A 557 34.35 -33.33 -11.63
C PHE A 557 35.22 -34.51 -11.15
N LEU A 558 35.43 -35.52 -11.99
CA LEU A 558 36.28 -36.67 -11.65
C LEU A 558 37.74 -36.26 -11.42
N GLU A 559 38.25 -35.32 -12.22
CA GLU A 559 39.56 -34.73 -12.03
C GLU A 559 39.63 -33.92 -10.72
N TYR A 560 38.62 -33.09 -10.47
CA TYR A 560 38.49 -32.32 -9.23
C TYR A 560 38.49 -33.20 -7.98
N MET A 561 37.82 -34.36 -8.03
CA MET A 561 37.75 -35.32 -6.93
C MET A 561 39.00 -36.23 -6.83
N GLY A 562 39.93 -36.16 -7.79
CA GLY A 562 41.11 -37.03 -7.84
C GLY A 562 40.79 -38.49 -8.15
N MET A 563 39.71 -38.75 -8.90
CA MET A 563 39.16 -40.09 -9.18
C MET A 563 39.26 -40.48 -10.67
N LYS A 564 40.23 -39.91 -11.40
CA LYS A 564 40.43 -40.22 -12.82
C LYS A 564 40.74 -41.72 -13.02
N GLY A 565 39.96 -42.38 -13.87
CA GLY A 565 40.11 -43.81 -14.19
C GLY A 565 39.35 -44.78 -13.28
N VAL A 566 38.54 -44.29 -12.32
CA VAL A 566 37.63 -45.13 -11.52
C VAL A 566 36.28 -45.23 -12.22
N SER A 567 35.79 -46.45 -12.46
CA SER A 567 34.43 -46.69 -12.90
C SER A 567 33.52 -46.85 -11.67
N LEU A 568 32.54 -45.96 -11.54
CA LEU A 568 31.56 -45.97 -10.45
C LEU A 568 30.15 -46.17 -11.02
N PRO A 569 29.25 -46.83 -10.26
CA PRO A 569 27.83 -46.86 -10.60
C PRO A 569 27.26 -45.43 -10.56
N LEU A 570 26.50 -45.09 -11.61
CA LEU A 570 25.94 -43.77 -11.84
C LEU A 570 24.41 -43.79 -11.84
N GLY A 571 23.82 -42.91 -11.04
CA GLY A 571 22.41 -42.54 -11.12
C GLY A 571 22.22 -41.22 -11.85
N PHE A 572 21.39 -41.19 -12.88
CA PHE A 572 21.13 -39.99 -13.66
C PHE A 572 19.75 -39.42 -13.32
N THR A 573 19.70 -38.38 -12.48
CA THR A 573 18.50 -37.57 -12.35
C THR A 573 18.31 -36.73 -13.61
N PHE A 574 17.29 -37.08 -14.39
CA PHE A 574 16.91 -36.43 -15.63
C PHE A 574 15.46 -35.97 -15.52
N SER A 575 15.27 -34.69 -15.20
CA SER A 575 13.98 -34.13 -14.78
C SER A 575 13.06 -33.73 -15.94
N PHE A 576 12.86 -34.65 -16.87
CA PHE A 576 11.99 -34.48 -18.03
C PHE A 576 11.03 -35.67 -18.16
N PRO A 577 9.89 -35.50 -18.86
CA PRO A 577 8.99 -36.61 -19.12
C PRO A 577 9.67 -37.69 -19.95
N CYS A 578 9.91 -38.86 -19.34
CA CYS A 578 10.50 -40.02 -20.01
C CYS A 578 9.64 -41.26 -19.84
N GLN A 579 9.51 -42.03 -20.91
CA GLN A 579 9.00 -43.39 -20.84
C GLN A 579 10.16 -44.33 -20.49
N GLN A 580 10.10 -44.94 -19.31
CA GLN A 580 11.08 -45.94 -18.90
C GLN A 580 10.59 -47.33 -19.29
N ASN A 581 11.50 -48.17 -19.76
CA ASN A 581 11.25 -49.60 -20.01
C ASN A 581 11.98 -50.48 -18.97
N SER A 582 13.02 -49.94 -18.35
CA SER A 582 13.76 -50.49 -17.22
C SER A 582 14.31 -49.33 -16.37
N LEU A 583 15.02 -49.65 -15.28
CA LEU A 583 15.66 -48.62 -14.46
C LEU A 583 16.77 -47.86 -15.23
N ASP A 584 17.43 -48.52 -16.19
CA ASP A 584 18.56 -48.01 -17.00
C ASP A 584 18.23 -47.76 -18.48
N GLU A 585 16.95 -47.68 -18.84
CA GLU A 585 16.47 -47.33 -20.18
C GLU A 585 15.34 -46.31 -20.08
N SER A 586 15.53 -45.13 -20.68
CA SER A 586 14.63 -43.99 -20.49
C SER A 586 14.52 -43.15 -21.76
N ILE A 587 13.39 -43.29 -22.46
CA ILE A 587 13.11 -42.60 -23.71
C ILE A 587 12.52 -41.21 -23.41
N LEU A 588 13.20 -40.15 -23.84
CA LEU A 588 12.69 -38.79 -23.68
C LEU A 588 11.43 -38.60 -24.53
N LEU A 589 10.29 -38.31 -23.89
CA LEU A 589 9.03 -38.09 -24.60
C LEU A 589 8.95 -36.70 -25.20
N LYS A 590 9.32 -35.69 -24.40
CA LYS A 590 9.25 -34.30 -24.81
C LYS A 590 10.06 -33.39 -23.92
N TRP A 591 10.69 -32.39 -24.51
CA TRP A 591 11.35 -31.33 -23.75
C TRP A 591 10.35 -30.42 -23.01
N THR A 592 10.79 -29.97 -21.83
CA THR A 592 10.09 -29.03 -20.96
C THR A 592 11.10 -28.02 -20.39
N LYS A 593 10.65 -27.08 -19.54
CA LYS A 593 11.52 -26.19 -18.75
C LYS A 593 12.55 -25.37 -19.57
N GLY A 594 12.26 -25.12 -20.86
CA GLY A 594 13.08 -24.29 -21.76
C GLY A 594 14.17 -25.02 -22.56
N PHE A 595 14.34 -26.33 -22.40
CA PHE A 595 15.23 -27.15 -23.25
C PHE A 595 14.61 -27.41 -24.63
N LYS A 596 15.44 -27.51 -25.67
CA LYS A 596 15.03 -27.79 -27.07
C LYS A 596 16.10 -28.51 -27.90
N ALA A 597 17.04 -29.21 -27.26
CA ALA A 597 18.13 -29.87 -27.99
C ALA A 597 17.58 -30.88 -29.02
N SER A 598 17.96 -30.75 -30.29
CA SER A 598 17.42 -31.57 -31.38
C SER A 598 18.03 -32.96 -31.39
N GLY A 599 17.25 -33.99 -31.73
CA GLY A 599 17.74 -35.37 -31.78
C GLY A 599 17.74 -36.09 -30.42
N CYS A 600 17.08 -35.54 -29.41
CA CYS A 600 16.90 -36.21 -28.12
C CYS A 600 15.48 -36.78 -27.92
N GLU A 601 14.44 -36.11 -28.41
CA GLU A 601 13.05 -36.59 -28.24
C GLU A 601 12.84 -37.88 -29.05
N GLY A 602 12.36 -38.93 -28.39
CA GLY A 602 12.20 -40.28 -28.95
C GLY A 602 13.43 -41.18 -28.76
N GLU A 603 14.55 -40.65 -28.28
CA GLU A 603 15.79 -41.40 -28.04
C GLU A 603 15.96 -41.77 -26.55
N ASP A 604 16.69 -42.86 -26.31
CA ASP A 604 17.08 -43.27 -24.95
C ASP A 604 18.24 -42.40 -24.43
N VAL A 605 17.99 -41.68 -23.34
CA VAL A 605 18.96 -40.74 -22.75
C VAL A 605 20.19 -41.44 -22.18
N VAL A 606 20.08 -42.72 -21.82
CA VAL A 606 21.24 -43.52 -21.38
C VAL A 606 22.14 -43.83 -22.56
N THR A 607 21.57 -44.21 -23.69
CA THR A 607 22.30 -44.41 -24.94
C THR A 607 23.00 -43.12 -25.38
N LEU A 608 22.31 -41.98 -25.40
CA LEU A 608 22.93 -40.68 -25.72
C LEU A 608 24.10 -40.32 -24.80
N LEU A 609 23.96 -40.57 -23.49
CA LEU A 609 25.05 -40.36 -22.53
C LEU A 609 26.22 -41.31 -22.77
N LYS A 610 25.95 -42.60 -23.04
CA LYS A 610 26.98 -43.60 -23.34
C LYS A 610 27.74 -43.29 -24.62
N GLU A 611 27.05 -42.84 -25.66
CA GLU A 611 27.67 -42.40 -26.92
C GLU A 611 28.58 -41.20 -26.71
N ALA A 612 28.15 -40.20 -25.92
CA ALA A 612 28.98 -39.05 -25.58
C ALA A 612 30.22 -39.43 -24.75
N ILE A 613 30.09 -40.39 -23.81
CA ILE A 613 31.24 -40.93 -23.06
C ILE A 613 32.21 -41.63 -24.03
N HIS A 614 31.68 -42.43 -24.95
CA HIS A 614 32.48 -43.15 -25.95
C HIS A 614 33.22 -42.21 -26.89
N ARG A 615 32.58 -41.13 -27.37
CA ARG A 615 33.22 -40.09 -28.20
C ARG A 615 34.44 -39.45 -27.54
N ARG A 616 34.49 -39.43 -26.21
CA ARG A 616 35.55 -38.77 -25.46
C ARG A 616 36.74 -39.67 -25.11
N GLU A 617 36.56 -40.98 -25.03
CA GLU A 617 37.63 -41.97 -24.75
C GLU A 617 38.49 -41.71 -23.48
N GLU A 618 37.98 -40.96 -22.49
CA GLU A 618 38.76 -40.60 -21.28
C GLU A 618 38.46 -41.43 -20.03
N PHE A 619 37.23 -41.96 -19.89
CA PHE A 619 36.75 -42.71 -18.73
C PHE A 619 35.53 -43.57 -19.11
N ASP A 620 35.14 -44.49 -18.24
CA ASP A 620 33.97 -45.37 -18.43
C ASP A 620 33.07 -45.35 -17.18
N LEU A 621 31.75 -45.39 -17.37
CA LEU A 621 30.75 -45.30 -16.31
C LEU A 621 29.65 -46.35 -16.47
N ASP A 622 29.29 -46.98 -15.35
CA ASP A 622 28.15 -47.89 -15.28
C ASP A 622 26.88 -47.09 -14.95
N VAL A 623 26.11 -46.70 -15.98
CA VAL A 623 24.83 -46.03 -15.80
C VAL A 623 23.79 -47.06 -15.35
N VAL A 624 23.44 -47.04 -14.06
CA VAL A 624 22.57 -48.05 -13.42
C VAL A 624 21.11 -47.60 -13.35
N ALA A 625 20.87 -46.29 -13.28
CA ALA A 625 19.53 -45.75 -13.14
C ALA A 625 19.35 -44.40 -13.84
N VAL A 626 18.19 -44.19 -14.44
CA VAL A 626 17.65 -42.86 -14.77
C VAL A 626 16.46 -42.58 -13.87
N VAL A 627 16.41 -41.38 -13.31
CA VAL A 627 15.49 -41.02 -12.23
C VAL A 627 14.88 -39.65 -12.50
N ASN A 628 13.59 -39.47 -12.23
CA ASN A 628 12.97 -38.13 -12.23
C ASN A 628 13.30 -37.40 -10.91
N ASP A 629 13.42 -36.06 -10.93
CA ASP A 629 13.73 -35.28 -9.72
C ASP A 629 12.76 -35.54 -8.57
N THR A 630 11.45 -35.68 -8.84
CA THR A 630 10.45 -36.02 -7.82
C THR A 630 10.78 -37.34 -7.11
N VAL A 631 11.17 -38.36 -7.87
CA VAL A 631 11.51 -39.70 -7.38
C VAL A 631 12.80 -39.66 -6.58
N GLY A 632 13.81 -38.95 -7.07
CA GLY A 632 15.05 -38.71 -6.33
C GLY A 632 14.77 -38.01 -4.99
N THR A 633 13.96 -36.95 -4.99
CA THR A 633 13.58 -36.23 -3.76
C THR A 633 12.83 -37.14 -2.79
N MET A 634 11.86 -37.94 -3.26
CA MET A 634 11.16 -38.92 -2.41
C MET A 634 12.14 -39.89 -1.77
N MET A 635 13.10 -40.42 -2.54
CA MET A 635 14.08 -41.39 -2.05
C MET A 635 15.08 -40.78 -1.07
N THR A 636 15.47 -39.51 -1.27
CA THR A 636 16.27 -38.74 -0.31
C THR A 636 15.55 -38.63 1.04
N CYS A 637 14.29 -38.21 1.03
CA CYS A 637 13.50 -38.07 2.26
C CYS A 637 13.16 -39.45 2.88
N GLY A 638 12.90 -40.46 2.06
CA GLY A 638 12.64 -41.85 2.47
C GLY A 638 13.80 -42.51 3.21
N TYR A 639 15.04 -42.06 2.95
CA TYR A 639 16.22 -42.50 3.69
C TYR A 639 16.21 -42.01 5.16
N GLU A 640 15.60 -40.86 5.41
CA GLU A 640 15.52 -40.24 6.74
C GLU A 640 14.24 -40.63 7.47
N ASP A 641 13.11 -40.65 6.76
CA ASP A 641 11.81 -41.12 7.27
C ASP A 641 11.25 -42.24 6.39
N PRO A 642 11.19 -43.48 6.90
CA PRO A 642 10.64 -44.63 6.17
C PRO A 642 9.19 -44.49 5.73
N HIS A 643 8.42 -43.53 6.27
CA HIS A 643 7.03 -43.26 5.89
C HIS A 643 6.91 -42.28 4.70
N CYS A 644 8.03 -41.76 4.18
CA CYS A 644 8.00 -40.89 3.01
C CYS A 644 7.73 -41.71 1.74
N GLU A 645 6.50 -41.60 1.24
CA GLU A 645 6.01 -42.32 0.05
C GLU A 645 5.54 -41.38 -1.07
N VAL A 646 5.81 -40.07 -0.93
CA VAL A 646 5.44 -39.03 -1.90
C VAL A 646 6.61 -38.08 -2.10
N GLY A 647 7.01 -37.86 -3.34
CA GLY A 647 7.95 -36.81 -3.73
C GLY A 647 7.22 -35.64 -4.39
N LEU A 648 7.59 -34.41 -4.03
CA LEU A 648 6.99 -33.19 -4.56
C LEU A 648 8.09 -32.21 -5.00
N ILE A 649 7.94 -31.66 -6.20
CA ILE A 649 8.76 -30.56 -6.70
C ILE A 649 7.87 -29.35 -6.99
N VAL A 650 8.24 -28.21 -6.42
CA VAL A 650 7.65 -26.89 -6.71
C VAL A 650 8.78 -25.88 -6.88
N GLY A 651 9.27 -25.74 -8.11
CA GLY A 651 10.40 -24.88 -8.46
C GLY A 651 10.15 -24.19 -9.80
N THR A 652 11.09 -24.31 -10.75
CA THR A 652 10.88 -23.85 -12.14
C THR A 652 9.67 -24.54 -12.77
N GLY A 653 9.54 -25.86 -12.57
CA GLY A 653 8.35 -26.64 -12.88
C GLY A 653 7.64 -27.13 -11.62
N SER A 654 6.58 -27.91 -11.79
CA SER A 654 5.93 -28.61 -10.69
C SER A 654 5.55 -30.03 -11.09
N ASN A 655 5.93 -30.99 -10.25
CA ASN A 655 5.62 -32.41 -10.45
C ASN A 655 5.52 -33.15 -9.11
N ALA A 656 4.91 -34.34 -9.12
CA ALA A 656 4.91 -35.24 -7.99
C ALA A 656 5.08 -36.71 -8.40
N CYS A 657 5.54 -37.52 -7.47
CA CYS A 657 5.57 -38.98 -7.56
C CYS A 657 5.08 -39.60 -6.25
N TYR A 658 4.68 -40.86 -6.29
CA TYR A 658 4.32 -41.61 -5.09
C TYR A 658 4.49 -43.12 -5.27
N MET A 659 4.53 -43.88 -4.18
CA MET A 659 4.51 -45.35 -4.21
C MET A 659 3.10 -45.88 -4.50
N GLU A 660 2.92 -46.58 -5.62
CA GLU A 660 1.67 -47.23 -6.02
C GLU A 660 1.76 -48.75 -5.88
N GLU A 661 0.62 -49.40 -5.68
CA GLU A 661 0.50 -50.86 -5.66
C GLU A 661 0.63 -51.43 -7.08
N MET A 662 1.45 -52.47 -7.27
CA MET A 662 1.71 -53.06 -8.60
C MET A 662 0.43 -53.49 -9.32
N ARG A 663 -0.56 -54.03 -8.60
CA ARG A 663 -1.88 -54.38 -9.16
C ARG A 663 -2.63 -53.23 -9.84
N ASN A 664 -2.28 -51.98 -9.54
CA ASN A 664 -2.89 -50.79 -10.14
C ASN A 664 -2.09 -50.29 -11.35
N VAL A 665 -0.84 -50.72 -11.54
CA VAL A 665 0.07 -50.27 -12.60
C VAL A 665 -0.07 -51.20 -13.82
N GLU A 666 -1.17 -51.09 -14.56
CA GLU A 666 -1.48 -51.98 -15.70
C GLU A 666 -0.47 -51.89 -16.87
N LEU A 667 0.43 -50.92 -16.83
CA LEU A 667 1.49 -50.69 -17.82
C LEU A 667 2.68 -51.63 -17.66
N VAL A 668 2.86 -52.24 -16.48
CA VAL A 668 3.98 -53.15 -16.18
C VAL A 668 3.41 -54.52 -15.81
N GLU A 669 4.04 -55.59 -16.29
CA GLU A 669 3.61 -56.95 -15.92
C GLU A 669 3.96 -57.27 -14.45
N GLY A 670 2.99 -57.83 -13.72
CA GLY A 670 3.13 -58.27 -12.33
C GLY A 670 2.15 -57.56 -11.38
N GLU A 671 1.60 -58.29 -10.42
CA GLU A 671 0.63 -57.75 -9.44
C GLU A 671 1.20 -57.63 -8.02
N GLU A 672 2.37 -58.21 -7.75
CA GLU A 672 2.98 -58.26 -6.41
C GLU A 672 3.95 -57.11 -6.17
N GLY A 673 3.86 -56.51 -4.97
CA GLY A 673 4.75 -55.43 -4.54
C GLY A 673 4.24 -54.05 -4.91
N ARG A 674 5.17 -53.08 -4.94
CA ARG A 674 4.87 -51.67 -5.18
C ARG A 674 5.86 -51.09 -6.18
N MET A 675 5.48 -49.99 -6.84
CA MET A 675 6.35 -49.25 -7.73
C MET A 675 6.12 -47.75 -7.55
N CYS A 676 7.20 -46.96 -7.52
CA CYS A 676 7.10 -45.52 -7.58
C CYS A 676 6.62 -45.08 -8.96
N VAL A 677 5.60 -44.23 -9.00
CA VAL A 677 5.00 -43.69 -10.22
C VAL A 677 5.31 -42.19 -10.31
N ASN A 678 5.91 -41.77 -11.42
CA ASN A 678 6.08 -40.37 -11.78
C ASN A 678 4.79 -39.87 -12.44
N MET A 679 4.07 -38.94 -11.81
CA MET A 679 2.74 -38.54 -12.29
C MET A 679 2.80 -37.75 -13.61
N GLU A 680 3.84 -36.94 -13.80
CA GLU A 680 3.86 -35.85 -14.79
C GLU A 680 2.60 -34.97 -14.68
N TRP A 681 2.28 -34.56 -13.46
CA TRP A 681 0.99 -33.93 -13.14
C TRP A 681 0.80 -32.55 -13.75
N GLY A 682 1.87 -31.97 -14.33
CA GLY A 682 1.86 -30.62 -14.84
C GLY A 682 0.89 -30.46 -16.02
N ALA A 683 0.67 -31.55 -16.74
CA ALA A 683 -0.28 -31.66 -17.85
C ALA A 683 -1.75 -31.79 -17.41
N PHE A 684 -2.04 -31.88 -16.11
CA PHE A 684 -3.42 -31.86 -15.62
C PHE A 684 -4.16 -30.60 -16.14
N GLY A 685 -5.40 -30.78 -16.62
CA GLY A 685 -6.16 -29.72 -17.28
C GLY A 685 -5.87 -29.51 -18.78
N ASP A 686 -4.87 -30.16 -19.38
CA ASP A 686 -4.58 -30.07 -20.83
C ASP A 686 -5.74 -30.58 -21.70
N ASN A 687 -6.61 -31.43 -21.15
CA ASN A 687 -7.85 -31.91 -21.78
C ASN A 687 -9.06 -30.99 -21.54
N GLY A 688 -8.85 -29.84 -20.90
CA GLY A 688 -9.89 -28.87 -20.57
C GLY A 688 -10.60 -29.09 -19.24
N CYS A 689 -10.24 -30.11 -18.45
CA CYS A 689 -10.91 -30.41 -17.18
C CYS A 689 -10.68 -29.36 -16.08
N LEU A 690 -9.91 -28.31 -16.31
CA LEU A 690 -9.71 -27.18 -15.41
C LEU A 690 -10.13 -25.82 -16.00
N ASP A 691 -10.74 -25.80 -17.20
CA ASP A 691 -11.03 -24.55 -17.92
C ASP A 691 -12.06 -23.66 -17.20
N ASP A 692 -12.88 -24.22 -16.31
CA ASP A 692 -13.81 -23.48 -15.42
C ASP A 692 -13.11 -22.75 -14.26
N LEU A 693 -11.87 -23.11 -13.95
CA LEU A 693 -11.07 -22.50 -12.87
C LEU A 693 -9.95 -21.59 -13.40
N ARG A 694 -9.66 -21.65 -14.70
CA ARG A 694 -8.66 -20.80 -15.35
C ARG A 694 -9.20 -19.40 -15.57
N THR A 695 -8.38 -18.41 -15.28
CA THR A 695 -8.68 -16.99 -15.54
C THR A 695 -8.21 -16.58 -16.94
N GLU A 696 -8.61 -15.38 -17.36
CA GLU A 696 -8.08 -14.76 -18.58
C GLU A 696 -6.55 -14.55 -18.52
N PHE A 697 -5.99 -14.40 -17.32
CA PHE A 697 -4.54 -14.25 -17.11
C PHE A 697 -3.81 -15.58 -17.30
N ASP A 698 -4.38 -16.69 -16.84
CA ASP A 698 -3.84 -18.04 -17.07
C ASP A 698 -3.87 -18.41 -18.56
N ALA A 699 -4.95 -18.03 -19.25
CA ALA A 699 -5.06 -18.19 -20.70
C ALA A 699 -3.99 -17.38 -21.44
N ALA A 700 -3.79 -16.10 -21.06
CA ALA A 700 -2.77 -15.25 -21.67
C ALA A 700 -1.34 -15.77 -21.44
N VAL A 701 -1.04 -16.30 -20.25
CA VAL A 701 0.26 -16.92 -19.96
C VAL A 701 0.46 -18.19 -20.78
N ASP A 702 -0.57 -19.03 -20.90
CA ASP A 702 -0.54 -20.25 -21.71
C ASP A 702 -0.31 -19.96 -23.20
N GLU A 703 -1.09 -19.07 -23.79
CA GLU A 703 -0.99 -18.68 -25.21
C GLU A 703 0.38 -18.10 -25.59
N LEU A 704 1.00 -17.36 -24.68
CA LEU A 704 2.28 -16.70 -24.89
C LEU A 704 3.49 -17.55 -24.50
N SER A 705 3.27 -18.74 -23.94
CA SER A 705 4.32 -19.68 -23.54
C SER A 705 4.91 -20.45 -24.72
N LEU A 706 6.04 -21.12 -24.50
CA LEU A 706 6.68 -21.96 -25.52
C LEU A 706 5.88 -23.23 -25.86
N ASN A 707 4.95 -23.63 -24.99
CA ASN A 707 4.19 -24.87 -25.04
C ASN A 707 2.69 -24.59 -24.82
N ALA A 708 2.11 -23.72 -25.65
CA ALA A 708 0.70 -23.35 -25.56
C ALA A 708 -0.23 -24.58 -25.60
N GLY A 709 -1.23 -24.58 -24.72
CA GLY A 709 -2.19 -25.67 -24.55
C GLY A 709 -1.64 -26.89 -23.82
N LYS A 710 -0.42 -26.81 -23.29
CA LYS A 710 0.24 -27.87 -22.51
C LYS A 710 0.67 -27.37 -21.14
N GLN A 711 0.85 -28.31 -20.21
CA GLN A 711 1.32 -28.02 -18.85
C GLN A 711 0.42 -27.01 -18.12
N ARG A 712 -0.91 -27.05 -18.35
CA ARG A 712 -1.83 -26.03 -17.85
C ARG A 712 -1.85 -25.95 -16.32
N PHE A 713 -1.77 -27.07 -15.62
CA PHE A 713 -1.70 -27.09 -14.16
C PHE A 713 -0.37 -26.56 -13.63
N GLU A 714 0.75 -26.95 -14.23
CA GLU A 714 2.07 -26.42 -13.87
C GLU A 714 2.15 -24.90 -14.04
N LYS A 715 1.53 -24.34 -15.10
CA LYS A 715 1.47 -22.90 -15.36
C LYS A 715 0.76 -22.09 -14.27
N MET A 716 -0.13 -22.71 -13.51
CA MET A 716 -0.84 -22.05 -12.40
C MET A 716 -0.09 -22.19 -11.06
N ILE A 717 1.03 -22.93 -11.01
CA ILE A 717 1.70 -23.30 -9.75
C ILE A 717 3.19 -22.93 -9.74
N SER A 718 3.91 -23.16 -10.83
CA SER A 718 5.37 -23.11 -10.80
C SER A 718 5.95 -21.71 -10.85
N GLY A 719 7.16 -21.55 -10.31
CA GLY A 719 7.86 -20.27 -10.25
C GLY A 719 8.20 -19.66 -11.62
N MET A 720 8.21 -20.47 -12.68
CA MET A 720 8.42 -19.97 -14.05
C MET A 720 7.22 -19.13 -14.56
N TYR A 721 6.02 -19.37 -14.05
CA TYR A 721 4.78 -18.81 -14.61
C TYR A 721 4.03 -17.88 -13.66
N LEU A 722 4.13 -18.08 -12.33
CA LEU A 722 3.46 -17.22 -11.34
C LEU A 722 3.78 -15.73 -11.54
N GLY A 723 5.06 -15.41 -11.78
CA GLY A 723 5.48 -14.04 -12.05
C GLY A 723 4.85 -13.43 -13.31
N GLU A 724 4.56 -14.25 -14.33
CA GLU A 724 3.89 -13.80 -15.54
C GLU A 724 2.39 -13.59 -15.33
N ILE A 725 1.72 -14.40 -14.51
CA ILE A 725 0.31 -14.15 -14.11
C ILE A 725 0.23 -12.79 -13.41
N VAL A 726 1.09 -12.56 -12.41
CA VAL A 726 1.18 -11.27 -11.69
C VAL A 726 1.46 -10.13 -12.66
N ARG A 727 2.42 -10.28 -13.57
CA ARG A 727 2.76 -9.25 -14.58
C ARG A 727 1.56 -8.89 -15.44
N ASN A 728 0.78 -9.86 -15.90
CA ASN A 728 -0.39 -9.61 -16.75
C ASN A 728 -1.52 -8.91 -15.97
N ILE A 729 -1.77 -9.30 -14.71
CA ILE A 729 -2.72 -8.60 -13.82
C ILE A 729 -2.30 -7.14 -13.61
N LEU A 730 -1.02 -6.90 -13.31
CA LEU A 730 -0.50 -5.55 -13.13
C LEU A 730 -0.60 -4.71 -14.41
N ILE A 731 -0.40 -5.31 -15.59
CA ILE A 731 -0.63 -4.64 -16.88
C ILE A 731 -2.11 -4.28 -17.05
N ASP A 732 -3.05 -5.19 -16.76
CA ASP A 732 -4.49 -4.89 -16.84
C ASP A 732 -4.89 -3.74 -15.91
N PHE A 733 -4.48 -3.83 -14.65
CA PHE A 733 -4.72 -2.77 -13.66
C PHE A 733 -4.14 -1.44 -14.11
N THR A 734 -2.96 -1.45 -14.73
CA THR A 734 -2.36 -0.23 -15.27
C THR A 734 -3.16 0.29 -16.45
N LYS A 735 -3.55 -0.55 -17.42
CA LYS A 735 -4.38 -0.13 -18.57
C LYS A 735 -5.69 0.51 -18.15
N ARG A 736 -6.31 -0.01 -17.09
CA ARG A 736 -7.58 0.48 -16.52
C ARG A 736 -7.40 1.67 -15.57
N GLY A 737 -6.18 2.19 -15.41
CA GLY A 737 -5.88 3.32 -14.51
C GLY A 737 -5.98 2.99 -13.01
N LEU A 738 -6.06 1.70 -12.65
CA LEU A 738 -6.17 1.22 -11.27
C LEU A 738 -4.82 1.18 -10.54
N LEU A 739 -3.71 1.18 -11.28
CA LEU A 739 -2.33 1.22 -10.78
C LEU A 739 -1.44 2.11 -11.66
N PHE A 740 -0.31 2.55 -11.07
CA PHE A 740 0.79 3.26 -11.74
C PHE A 740 0.36 4.46 -12.61
N ARG A 741 -0.74 5.14 -12.22
CA ARG A 741 -1.30 6.29 -12.94
C ARG A 741 -1.60 6.02 -14.41
N GLY A 742 -1.95 4.78 -14.76
CA GLY A 742 -2.24 4.42 -16.14
C GLY A 742 -0.99 4.15 -17.01
N ARG A 743 0.22 4.25 -16.45
CA ARG A 743 1.47 4.24 -17.24
C ARG A 743 2.17 2.89 -17.17
N ILE A 744 2.11 2.15 -18.28
CA ILE A 744 2.84 0.90 -18.44
C ILE A 744 4.31 1.22 -18.74
N SER A 745 5.20 0.93 -17.79
CA SER A 745 6.64 1.08 -17.98
C SER A 745 7.21 -0.02 -18.89
N GLU A 746 8.34 0.24 -19.56
CA GLU A 746 9.04 -0.78 -20.36
C GLU A 746 9.46 -1.99 -19.51
N ARG A 747 9.83 -1.75 -18.24
CA ARG A 747 10.13 -2.83 -17.29
C ARG A 747 8.91 -3.72 -17.04
N LEU A 748 7.72 -3.15 -16.88
CA LEU A 748 6.50 -3.95 -16.67
C LEU A 748 6.12 -4.77 -17.92
N LYS A 749 6.54 -4.34 -19.11
CA LYS A 749 6.37 -5.11 -20.36
C LYS A 749 7.38 -6.26 -20.49
N THR A 750 8.48 -6.23 -19.75
CA THR A 750 9.53 -7.25 -19.82
C THR A 750 9.04 -8.55 -19.18
N ARG A 751 9.00 -9.64 -19.95
CA ARG A 751 8.62 -10.97 -19.44
C ARG A 751 9.69 -11.50 -18.49
N GLY A 752 9.27 -12.24 -17.47
CA GLY A 752 10.15 -12.83 -16.46
C GLY A 752 10.71 -11.83 -15.44
N ILE A 753 10.19 -10.59 -15.42
CA ILE A 753 10.67 -9.54 -14.49
C ILE A 753 10.37 -9.88 -13.01
N PHE A 754 9.33 -10.68 -12.75
CA PHE A 754 8.96 -11.16 -11.42
C PHE A 754 9.48 -12.57 -11.19
N GLU A 755 10.78 -12.70 -10.93
CA GLU A 755 11.40 -13.97 -10.54
C GLU A 755 10.88 -14.47 -9.17
N THR A 756 10.88 -15.79 -8.95
CA THR A 756 10.41 -16.43 -7.70
C THR A 756 10.99 -15.81 -6.43
N LYS A 757 12.26 -15.39 -6.45
CA LYS A 757 12.94 -14.75 -5.31
C LYS A 757 12.25 -13.48 -4.81
N PHE A 758 11.58 -12.76 -5.71
CA PHE A 758 10.84 -11.54 -5.36
C PHE A 758 9.46 -11.87 -4.79
N LEU A 759 8.82 -12.95 -5.26
CA LEU A 759 7.53 -13.42 -4.75
C LEU A 759 7.65 -14.07 -3.37
N SER A 760 8.74 -14.81 -3.12
CA SER A 760 9.00 -15.47 -1.83
C SER A 760 9.25 -14.49 -0.67
N GLN A 761 9.59 -13.23 -0.96
CA GLN A 761 9.70 -12.17 0.05
C GLN A 761 8.33 -11.61 0.49
N ILE A 762 7.27 -11.92 -0.25
CA ILE A 762 5.94 -11.30 -0.10
C ILE A 762 4.94 -12.23 0.61
N GLU A 763 5.07 -13.57 0.50
CA GLU A 763 4.12 -14.54 1.07
C GLU A 763 4.77 -15.80 1.68
N SER A 764 4.15 -16.36 2.73
CA SER A 764 4.55 -17.65 3.32
C SER A 764 3.85 -18.83 2.63
N PHE A 765 4.22 -19.09 1.37
CA PHE A 765 3.65 -20.14 0.51
C PHE A 765 3.55 -21.52 1.18
N ALA A 766 4.61 -21.97 1.85
CA ALA A 766 4.67 -23.29 2.48
C ALA A 766 3.59 -23.47 3.58
N LYS A 767 3.31 -22.41 4.36
CA LYS A 767 2.32 -22.46 5.43
C LYS A 767 0.91 -22.70 4.87
N ILE A 768 0.53 -21.95 3.84
CA ILE A 768 -0.79 -22.05 3.20
C ILE A 768 -0.98 -23.44 2.59
N MET A 769 0.05 -23.96 1.91
CA MET A 769 0.02 -25.31 1.34
C MET A 769 -0.20 -26.38 2.43
N HIS A 770 0.58 -26.33 3.52
CA HIS A 770 0.47 -27.32 4.60
C HIS A 770 -0.91 -27.32 5.25
N GLU A 771 -1.47 -26.13 5.52
CA GLU A 771 -2.82 -25.98 6.09
C GLU A 771 -3.90 -26.51 5.14
N THR A 772 -3.79 -26.21 3.84
CA THR A 772 -4.74 -26.65 2.82
C THR A 772 -4.73 -28.18 2.66
N VAL A 773 -3.57 -28.81 2.63
CA VAL A 773 -3.47 -30.29 2.54
C VAL A 773 -4.13 -30.95 3.75
N LYS A 774 -3.92 -30.43 4.96
CA LYS A 774 -4.55 -30.94 6.18
C LYS A 774 -6.07 -30.80 6.16
N ASP A 775 -6.61 -29.70 5.65
CA ASP A 775 -8.07 -29.52 5.51
C ASP A 775 -8.69 -30.47 4.46
N LEU A 776 -8.02 -30.68 3.33
CA LEU A 776 -8.52 -31.52 2.24
C LEU A 776 -8.31 -33.03 2.49
N ALA A 777 -7.44 -33.41 3.43
CA ALA A 777 -7.14 -34.79 3.79
C ALA A 777 -7.16 -35.02 5.32
N PRO A 778 -8.28 -34.77 6.02
CA PRO A 778 -8.34 -34.76 7.49
C PRO A 778 -8.15 -36.13 8.15
N LYS A 779 -8.14 -37.21 7.35
CA LYS A 779 -7.90 -38.59 7.82
C LYS A 779 -6.46 -39.05 7.63
N CYS A 780 -5.62 -38.23 7.01
CA CYS A 780 -4.22 -38.51 6.78
C CYS A 780 -3.40 -37.72 7.80
N ASP A 781 -2.47 -38.39 8.49
CA ASP A 781 -1.44 -37.70 9.26
C ASP A 781 -0.29 -37.36 8.30
N VAL A 782 -0.11 -36.07 7.99
CA VAL A 782 0.81 -35.60 6.95
C VAL A 782 1.90 -34.73 7.57
N SER A 783 3.14 -35.17 7.42
CA SER A 783 4.36 -34.39 7.66
C SER A 783 4.97 -33.94 6.33
N PHE A 784 5.69 -32.82 6.36
CA PHE A 784 6.45 -32.33 5.21
C PHE A 784 7.92 -32.32 5.60
N LEU A 785 8.76 -32.94 4.78
CA LEU A 785 10.22 -32.98 4.93
C LEU A 785 10.83 -32.23 3.76
N GLU A 786 11.68 -31.26 4.07
CA GLU A 786 12.43 -30.53 3.05
C GLU A 786 13.73 -31.28 2.75
N SER A 787 14.03 -31.48 1.46
CA SER A 787 15.28 -32.09 1.04
C SER A 787 16.35 -31.02 0.83
N GLU A 788 17.25 -30.85 1.79
CA GLU A 788 18.38 -29.90 1.66
C GLU A 788 19.41 -30.36 0.62
N ASP A 789 19.56 -31.68 0.44
CA ASP A 789 20.56 -32.31 -0.42
C ASP A 789 20.10 -32.49 -1.89
N GLY A 790 18.81 -32.27 -2.17
CA GLY A 790 18.20 -32.38 -3.49
C GLY A 790 18.02 -33.81 -4.02
N SER A 791 17.59 -33.90 -5.28
CA SER A 791 17.29 -35.14 -6.02
C SER A 791 18.52 -36.01 -6.30
N GLY A 792 19.71 -35.41 -6.39
CA GLY A 792 20.97 -36.12 -6.67
C GLY A 792 21.34 -37.19 -5.62
N LYS A 793 21.08 -36.91 -4.33
CA LYS A 793 21.24 -37.92 -3.24
C LYS A 793 20.32 -39.12 -3.48
N GLY A 794 19.08 -38.86 -3.89
CA GLY A 794 18.09 -39.87 -4.20
C GLY A 794 18.48 -40.78 -5.36
N ALA A 795 19.02 -40.23 -6.44
CA ALA A 795 19.50 -41.03 -7.57
C ALA A 795 20.65 -41.98 -7.17
N ALA A 796 21.57 -41.52 -6.31
CA ALA A 796 22.60 -42.39 -5.75
C ALA A 796 22.02 -43.49 -4.85
N LEU A 797 21.02 -43.17 -4.03
CA LEU A 797 20.34 -44.17 -3.18
C LEU A 797 19.58 -45.21 -4.01
N ILE A 798 18.85 -44.79 -5.06
CA ILE A 798 18.19 -45.70 -6.00
C ILE A 798 19.22 -46.61 -6.67
N THR A 799 20.34 -46.05 -7.10
CA THR A 799 21.47 -46.81 -7.67
C THR A 799 22.00 -47.84 -6.68
N ALA A 800 22.16 -47.46 -5.41
CA ALA A 800 22.60 -48.37 -4.35
C ALA A 800 21.62 -49.53 -4.12
N VAL A 801 20.32 -49.25 -4.11
CA VAL A 801 19.25 -50.26 -4.01
C VAL A 801 19.30 -51.20 -5.22
N ALA A 802 19.47 -50.67 -6.43
CA ALA A 802 19.55 -51.44 -7.66
C ALA A 802 20.77 -52.37 -7.71
N CYS A 803 21.96 -51.87 -7.35
CA CYS A 803 23.18 -52.67 -7.25
C CYS A 803 23.00 -53.83 -6.27
N ARG A 804 22.40 -53.58 -5.10
CA ARG A 804 22.09 -54.62 -4.12
C ARG A 804 21.15 -55.69 -4.67
N ILE A 805 20.10 -55.31 -5.40
CA ILE A 805 19.15 -56.27 -6.00
C ILE A 805 19.87 -57.13 -7.05
N ARG A 806 20.73 -56.52 -7.89
CA ARG A 806 21.57 -57.25 -8.87
C ARG A 806 22.48 -58.27 -8.16
N GLU A 807 23.09 -57.90 -7.03
CA GLU A 807 23.94 -58.81 -6.23
C GLU A 807 23.15 -59.94 -5.56
N ALA A 808 21.91 -59.70 -5.15
CA ALA A 808 21.04 -60.69 -4.51
C ALA A 808 20.47 -61.73 -5.50
N GLY A 809 20.19 -61.34 -6.74
CA GLY A 809 19.73 -62.24 -7.80
C GLY A 809 20.82 -63.13 -8.44
N GLN A 810 22.09 -62.87 -8.12
CA GLN A 810 23.25 -63.69 -8.53
C GLN A 810 23.67 -64.74 -7.48
N ARG A 811 22.95 -64.84 -6.36
CA ARG A 811 23.10 -65.90 -5.34
C ARG A 811 21.89 -66.83 -5.38
#